data_AF-A0A3A4PEA5-F1
#
_entry.id   AF-A0A3A4PEA5-F1
#
_cell.length_a   1.000
_cell.length_b   1.000
_cell.length_c   1.000
_cell.angle_alpha   90.00
_cell.angle_beta   90.00
_cell.angle_gamma   90.00
#
_symmetry.space_group_name_H-M   'P 1'
#
loop_
_entity.id
_entity.type
_entity.pdbx_description
1 polymer ?
#
loop_
_entity_poly.entity_id
_entity_poly.type
_entity_poly.pdbx_seq_one_letter_code
_entity_poly.pdbx_strand_id
1 'polypeptide(L)'
;MMKQCIPIFCLLSLLAIPPAFSEIPTYSNEPSSEFFQTWLLCGPFPNPIEAYDKKDHERSGFYIDFLQAHGGENHPRIEIGQTEQGAGASASWFAYESEDHAVYLDKAITQDPYVVAYAYCEIVADKAKPCLLAFGSNDGARIWLNGELILDLPVQRGLRIDEDIIPIALQPGRNTLLLKVAETENIWGYSCRLLPYDPKIWGDSKQFFHIETQPDGQAKLLFSGSRSLIGSILRKVTLSVSSADQPDQIVWTQLWSGSRETPIGMDSSAYGEYALRLRVTTSEDAEHEFTLPFSMGPRIDYTLFREGKTSYSIVIGEKASDSERWAAQELQHWLYEISGVEFPLHEDAGALTTNEIIVGFNRHSRALLGDDAREPKPSDESFTYTNRGASILIWGGKDRGTMYGVMAFLENELGCRWYTPTVSVIPQKEFYTFHHMRHRESPGLRVRNDFYFEAFEPIWAARNRVNGAMNYREQPGGLECYWAVHTFYPLMPPSDFFDEHPDYYSLIDGKRVHHHAQLCLTNPGVLRIFTERILRVIRENPQYLIYSVSQNDWAGPCQCDACQAIAKREESESGPVLWFVNQIAEAVEKEFPHKLIGTLAYQYTRKPCKTITPRDNVVIRLCSIECCFAHDFLHCPENESFVKDIEGWAAIAPKLYIWDYVVNFSHYIQPYPNFRVLQPNLQFFRDHNAIGVMEQAAYQSRGGEFAELRAYVIAKLLWNPDRDVREIIDDFMFGYYGRSGQYVRDYFDLLHDRVTPDTHIHLGLRPDDPLFSDEFVRQADALFDRAEIVAETETIRRRVEMARLPILYLKCKRSPKEAIRDRTYDRFTEITKREGITHYAESGVSHREAFHNVMEAER
;
A
#
# COMPACT_ATOMS: atom_id res chain seq x y z
N MET A 1 -52.57 -6.17 -76.54
CA MET A 1 -51.64 -6.80 -77.50
C MET A 1 -50.90 -7.90 -76.76
N MET A 2 -51.01 -9.14 -77.26
CA MET A 2 -50.40 -10.37 -76.75
C MET A 2 -48.87 -10.41 -76.90
N LYS A 3 -48.28 -11.42 -76.22
CA LYS A 3 -47.03 -12.19 -76.47
C LYS A 3 -45.94 -11.90 -75.44
N GLN A 4 -45.18 -12.86 -74.90
CA GLN A 4 -45.05 -14.32 -75.05
C GLN A 4 -44.15 -14.81 -73.90
N CYS A 5 -44.42 -15.99 -73.33
CA CYS A 5 -43.51 -16.70 -72.42
C CYS A 5 -42.45 -17.48 -73.22
N ILE A 6 -41.19 -17.52 -72.78
CA ILE A 6 -40.14 -18.53 -73.10
C ILE A 6 -39.18 -18.62 -71.87
N PRO A 7 -38.60 -19.81 -71.54
CA PRO A 7 -38.08 -20.15 -70.22
C PRO A 7 -36.54 -20.04 -70.09
N ILE A 8 -36.05 -19.90 -68.85
CA ILE A 8 -34.61 -19.93 -68.52
C ILE A 8 -34.20 -21.37 -68.21
N PHE A 9 -33.29 -21.90 -69.04
CA PHE A 9 -32.56 -23.15 -68.81
C PHE A 9 -31.37 -22.88 -67.88
N CYS A 10 -31.27 -23.63 -66.79
CA CYS A 10 -30.07 -23.72 -65.95
C CYS A 10 -28.93 -24.38 -66.73
N LEU A 11 -27.80 -23.69 -66.88
CA LEU A 11 -26.52 -24.31 -67.26
C LEU A 11 -25.84 -24.85 -66.00
N LEU A 12 -25.50 -26.15 -66.03
CA LEU A 12 -24.52 -26.76 -65.13
C LEU A 12 -23.17 -26.05 -65.32
N SER A 13 -22.70 -25.38 -64.28
CA SER A 13 -21.28 -25.12 -64.06
C SER A 13 -20.74 -26.23 -63.16
N LEU A 14 -19.81 -27.02 -63.70
CA LEU A 14 -19.01 -27.99 -62.95
C LEU A 14 -18.39 -27.31 -61.73
N LEU A 15 -18.86 -27.66 -60.53
CA LEU A 15 -18.15 -27.39 -59.29
C LEU A 15 -16.94 -28.32 -59.24
N ALA A 16 -15.75 -27.72 -59.26
CA ALA A 16 -14.51 -28.40 -58.97
C ALA A 16 -14.60 -29.03 -57.58
N ILE A 17 -14.40 -30.35 -57.52
CA ILE A 17 -14.22 -31.09 -56.27
C ILE A 17 -12.91 -30.55 -55.65
N PRO A 18 -12.91 -30.01 -54.43
CA PRO A 18 -11.66 -29.63 -53.77
C PRO A 18 -10.80 -30.89 -53.60
N PRO A 19 -9.47 -30.79 -53.74
CA PRO A 19 -8.61 -31.96 -53.65
C PRO A 19 -8.84 -32.67 -52.31
N ALA A 20 -9.14 -33.96 -52.37
CA ALA A 20 -9.20 -34.79 -51.18
C ALA A 20 -7.82 -34.77 -50.51
N PHE A 21 -7.72 -34.16 -49.32
CA PHE A 21 -6.56 -34.33 -48.47
C PHE A 21 -6.37 -35.83 -48.23
N SER A 22 -5.19 -36.37 -48.57
CA SER A 22 -4.84 -37.78 -48.40
C SER A 22 -3.96 -38.04 -47.17
N GLU A 23 -3.61 -36.99 -46.41
CA GLU A 23 -2.67 -37.04 -45.30
C GLU A 23 -3.18 -36.20 -44.11
N ILE A 24 -2.76 -36.58 -42.91
CA ILE A 24 -3.06 -35.86 -41.67
C ILE A 24 -2.51 -34.42 -41.78
N PRO A 25 -3.31 -33.37 -41.48
CA PRO A 25 -2.84 -32.00 -41.45
C PRO A 25 -1.62 -31.87 -40.54
N THR A 26 -0.51 -31.44 -41.14
CA THR A 26 0.79 -31.40 -40.47
C THR A 26 1.37 -29.99 -40.57
N TYR A 27 1.73 -29.41 -39.43
CA TYR A 27 2.32 -28.08 -39.33
C TYR A 27 3.82 -28.18 -39.02
N SER A 28 4.62 -27.29 -39.63
CA SER A 28 6.03 -27.12 -39.27
C SER A 28 6.17 -26.25 -38.02
N ASN A 29 7.02 -26.65 -37.10
CA ASN A 29 7.27 -26.07 -35.77
C ASN A 29 7.86 -24.64 -35.67
N GLU A 30 7.79 -23.80 -36.69
CA GLU A 30 8.11 -22.39 -36.49
C GLU A 30 6.88 -21.71 -35.86
N PRO A 31 6.96 -21.17 -34.62
CA PRO A 31 5.86 -20.42 -34.02
C PRO A 31 5.68 -19.13 -34.83
N SER A 32 4.98 -19.23 -35.95
CA SER A 32 4.72 -18.16 -36.91
C SER A 32 3.62 -17.23 -36.43
N SER A 33 3.00 -17.54 -35.27
CA SER A 33 1.76 -16.92 -34.78
C SER A 33 0.56 -17.14 -35.70
N GLU A 34 0.68 -18.01 -36.69
CA GLU A 34 -0.39 -18.41 -37.60
C GLU A 34 -1.34 -19.39 -36.93
N PHE A 35 -2.62 -19.28 -37.29
CA PHE A 35 -3.66 -20.17 -36.79
C PHE A 35 -3.60 -21.52 -37.49
N PHE A 36 -3.88 -22.58 -36.73
CA PHE A 36 -4.15 -23.88 -37.32
C PHE A 36 -5.52 -23.85 -37.98
N GLN A 37 -5.55 -23.82 -39.31
CA GLN A 37 -6.78 -23.72 -40.10
C GLN A 37 -7.22 -25.06 -40.69
N THR A 38 -6.27 -25.96 -40.98
CA THR A 38 -6.52 -27.32 -41.46
C THR A 38 -6.51 -28.33 -40.32
N TRP A 39 -7.57 -29.11 -40.19
CA TRP A 39 -7.78 -30.12 -39.14
C TRP A 39 -8.42 -31.38 -39.69
N LEU A 40 -8.18 -32.53 -39.07
CA LEU A 40 -9.13 -33.63 -39.13
C LEU A 40 -10.20 -33.40 -38.07
N LEU A 41 -11.47 -33.42 -38.47
CA LEU A 41 -12.61 -33.26 -37.57
C LEU A 41 -13.38 -34.58 -37.46
N CYS A 42 -13.91 -34.88 -36.28
CA CYS A 42 -14.78 -36.03 -36.05
C CYS A 42 -15.84 -35.71 -35.00
N GLY A 43 -17.10 -35.78 -35.42
CA GLY A 43 -18.28 -35.51 -34.60
C GLY A 43 -19.53 -35.43 -35.49
N PRO A 44 -20.71 -35.11 -34.92
CA PRO A 44 -20.92 -34.82 -33.50
C PRO A 44 -21.08 -36.09 -32.66
N PHE A 45 -20.73 -36.01 -31.39
CA PHE A 45 -21.07 -37.01 -30.37
C PHE A 45 -21.97 -36.41 -29.29
N PRO A 46 -22.88 -37.18 -28.66
CA PRO A 46 -23.82 -36.64 -27.67
C PRO A 46 -23.13 -36.11 -26.41
N ASN A 47 -23.59 -34.97 -25.89
CA ASN A 47 -23.16 -34.37 -24.62
C ASN A 47 -24.38 -33.84 -23.81
N PRO A 48 -25.24 -34.73 -23.27
CA PRO A 48 -26.50 -34.32 -22.64
C PRO A 48 -26.31 -33.46 -21.36
N ILE A 49 -27.36 -32.70 -21.02
CA ILE A 49 -27.46 -31.46 -20.21
C ILE A 49 -26.86 -31.42 -18.77
N GLU A 50 -26.18 -32.45 -18.26
CA GLU A 50 -25.43 -32.35 -16.98
C GLU A 50 -23.96 -31.97 -17.23
N ALA A 51 -23.77 -30.94 -18.06
CA ALA A 51 -22.67 -30.81 -19.04
C ALA A 51 -21.22 -30.88 -18.51
N TYR A 52 -20.97 -30.77 -17.20
CA TYR A 52 -19.62 -30.63 -16.66
C TYR A 52 -19.39 -31.34 -15.32
N ASP A 53 -20.34 -32.12 -14.80
CA ASP A 53 -20.18 -32.80 -13.51
C ASP A 53 -19.15 -33.94 -13.59
N LYS A 54 -17.99 -33.74 -12.95
CA LYS A 54 -16.94 -34.76 -12.82
C LYS A 54 -17.39 -36.00 -12.04
N LYS A 55 -18.48 -35.95 -11.29
CA LYS A 55 -18.96 -37.09 -10.49
C LYS A 55 -19.80 -38.10 -11.28
N ASP A 56 -20.29 -37.72 -12.46
CA ASP A 56 -21.12 -38.59 -13.33
C ASP A 56 -20.47 -38.75 -14.73
N HIS A 57 -19.25 -39.30 -14.74
CA HIS A 57 -18.45 -39.58 -15.94
C HIS A 57 -19.18 -40.43 -17.00
N GLU A 58 -20.24 -41.17 -16.61
CA GLU A 58 -20.97 -42.07 -17.50
C GLU A 58 -22.02 -41.35 -18.36
N ARG A 59 -22.39 -40.10 -18.01
CA ARG A 59 -23.48 -39.36 -18.69
C ARG A 59 -23.02 -38.10 -19.42
N SER A 60 -21.88 -37.51 -19.06
CA SER A 60 -21.34 -36.34 -19.76
C SER A 60 -20.45 -36.75 -20.94
N GLY A 61 -20.90 -36.44 -22.16
CA GLY A 61 -20.11 -36.63 -23.38
C GLY A 61 -18.73 -35.95 -23.34
N PHE A 62 -18.60 -34.88 -22.55
CA PHE A 62 -17.34 -34.20 -22.31
C PHE A 62 -16.25 -35.12 -21.73
N TYR A 63 -16.63 -36.04 -20.84
CA TYR A 63 -15.70 -36.98 -20.19
C TYR A 63 -15.71 -38.40 -20.77
N ILE A 64 -16.64 -38.71 -21.68
CA ILE A 64 -16.67 -39.99 -22.41
C ILE A 64 -15.58 -40.00 -23.50
N ASP A 65 -14.66 -40.96 -23.44
CA ASP A 65 -13.68 -41.19 -24.51
C ASP A 65 -14.34 -41.89 -25.70
N PHE A 66 -14.67 -41.16 -26.76
CA PHE A 66 -15.27 -41.71 -27.98
C PHE A 66 -14.25 -42.36 -28.93
N LEU A 67 -12.95 -42.26 -28.63
CA LEU A 67 -11.87 -42.79 -29.46
C LEU A 67 -11.32 -44.13 -28.93
N GLN A 68 -11.94 -44.71 -27.90
CA GLN A 68 -11.43 -45.93 -27.23
C GLN A 68 -11.13 -47.08 -28.20
N ALA A 69 -11.96 -47.28 -29.22
CA ALA A 69 -11.77 -48.33 -30.23
C ALA A 69 -10.41 -48.21 -30.95
N HIS A 70 -9.88 -46.99 -31.05
CA HIS A 70 -8.67 -46.68 -31.79
C HIS A 70 -7.58 -46.05 -30.92
N GLY A 71 -7.48 -46.47 -29.66
CA GLY A 71 -6.39 -46.09 -28.75
C GLY A 71 -6.73 -44.97 -27.75
N GLY A 72 -7.93 -44.40 -27.86
CA GLY A 72 -8.47 -43.43 -26.91
C GLY A 72 -7.85 -42.04 -27.01
N GLU A 73 -8.35 -41.12 -26.19
CA GLU A 73 -7.91 -39.72 -26.12
C GLU A 73 -6.41 -39.59 -25.79
N ASN A 74 -5.85 -40.57 -25.08
CA ASN A 74 -4.44 -40.55 -24.64
C ASN A 74 -3.47 -41.19 -25.64
N HIS A 75 -3.92 -42.04 -26.58
CA HIS A 75 -3.06 -42.64 -27.60
C HIS A 75 -3.81 -42.78 -28.93
N PRO A 76 -4.32 -41.68 -29.50
CA PRO A 76 -5.21 -41.75 -30.65
C PRO A 76 -4.48 -42.29 -31.88
N ARG A 77 -5.07 -43.29 -32.54
CA ARG A 77 -4.67 -43.77 -33.87
C ARG A 77 -5.73 -43.31 -34.85
N ILE A 78 -5.47 -42.20 -35.53
CA ILE A 78 -6.45 -41.51 -36.37
C ILE A 78 -6.03 -41.58 -37.84
N GLU A 79 -6.92 -42.06 -38.69
CA GLU A 79 -6.80 -42.03 -40.15
C GLU A 79 -7.98 -41.30 -40.79
N ILE A 80 -7.77 -40.69 -41.96
CA ILE A 80 -8.85 -40.04 -42.71
C ILE A 80 -9.89 -41.08 -43.12
N GLY A 81 -11.17 -40.78 -42.89
CA GLY A 81 -12.28 -41.67 -43.18
C GLY A 81 -12.53 -42.76 -42.12
N GLN A 82 -11.66 -42.87 -41.11
CA GLN A 82 -11.88 -43.77 -39.97
C GLN A 82 -13.16 -43.37 -39.22
N THR A 83 -13.98 -44.36 -38.87
CA THR A 83 -15.23 -44.14 -38.15
C THR A 83 -15.08 -44.48 -36.67
N GLU A 84 -15.48 -43.53 -35.82
CA GLU A 84 -15.59 -43.69 -34.37
C GLU A 84 -17.04 -43.92 -33.97
N GLN A 85 -17.25 -44.77 -32.95
CA GLN A 85 -18.57 -45.11 -32.43
C GLN A 85 -18.59 -45.03 -30.91
N GLY A 86 -19.60 -44.37 -30.37
CA GLY A 86 -19.82 -44.31 -28.93
C GLY A 86 -21.12 -43.58 -28.56
N ALA A 87 -21.71 -43.97 -27.43
CA ALA A 87 -22.99 -43.45 -26.93
C ALA A 87 -24.15 -43.43 -27.98
N GLY A 88 -24.17 -44.41 -28.89
CA GLY A 88 -25.21 -44.51 -29.93
C GLY A 88 -25.02 -43.59 -31.13
N ALA A 89 -23.91 -42.83 -31.19
CA ALA A 89 -23.52 -42.03 -32.35
C ALA A 89 -22.34 -42.66 -33.10
N SER A 90 -22.22 -42.31 -34.38
CA SER A 90 -21.13 -42.71 -35.26
C SER A 90 -20.70 -41.51 -36.10
N ALA A 91 -19.42 -41.19 -36.10
CA ALA A 91 -18.86 -40.10 -36.91
C ALA A 91 -17.56 -40.55 -37.56
N SER A 92 -17.23 -40.03 -38.75
CA SER A 92 -15.98 -40.36 -39.44
C SER A 92 -15.07 -39.15 -39.51
N TRP A 93 -13.76 -39.39 -39.37
CA TRP A 93 -12.75 -38.36 -39.52
C TRP A 93 -12.72 -37.82 -40.96
N PHE A 94 -12.79 -36.50 -41.12
CA PHE A 94 -12.66 -35.85 -42.42
C PHE A 94 -11.76 -34.62 -42.32
N ALA A 95 -11.08 -34.28 -43.41
CA ALA A 95 -10.26 -33.08 -43.46
C ALA A 95 -11.13 -31.84 -43.66
N TYR A 96 -10.85 -30.80 -42.89
CA TYR A 96 -11.52 -29.51 -42.94
C TYR A 96 -10.47 -28.40 -42.92
N GLU A 97 -10.66 -27.38 -43.75
CA GLU A 97 -9.85 -26.16 -43.78
C GLU A 97 -10.77 -24.97 -43.51
N SER A 98 -10.47 -24.21 -42.46
CA SER A 98 -11.23 -23.01 -42.10
C SER A 98 -10.81 -21.81 -42.97
N GLU A 99 -11.79 -21.03 -43.41
CA GLU A 99 -11.57 -19.75 -44.08
C GLU A 99 -11.21 -18.62 -43.10
N ASP A 100 -11.47 -18.83 -41.80
CA ASP A 100 -11.27 -17.85 -40.72
C ASP A 100 -10.12 -18.28 -39.77
N HIS A 101 -9.73 -17.39 -38.87
CA HIS A 101 -8.79 -17.72 -37.78
C HIS A 101 -9.40 -18.69 -36.74
N ALA A 102 -10.72 -18.71 -36.63
CA ALA A 102 -11.47 -19.66 -35.82
C ALA A 102 -12.02 -20.80 -36.68
N VAL A 103 -12.14 -21.99 -36.10
CA VAL A 103 -12.84 -23.14 -36.67
C VAL A 103 -14.25 -23.15 -36.10
N TYR A 104 -15.23 -22.91 -36.97
CA TYR A 104 -16.65 -22.91 -36.66
C TYR A 104 -17.24 -24.30 -36.91
N LEU A 105 -17.37 -25.08 -35.83
CA LEU A 105 -17.84 -26.46 -35.85
C LEU A 105 -19.34 -26.57 -36.16
N ASP A 106 -20.10 -25.51 -35.89
CA ASP A 106 -21.50 -25.37 -36.30
C ASP A 106 -21.66 -25.36 -37.84
N LYS A 107 -20.68 -24.81 -38.56
CA LYS A 107 -20.61 -24.85 -40.03
C LYS A 107 -19.99 -26.15 -40.55
N ALA A 108 -19.00 -26.69 -39.84
CA ALA A 108 -18.21 -27.83 -40.30
C ALA A 108 -18.88 -29.19 -40.05
N ILE A 109 -19.67 -29.30 -38.96
CA ILE A 109 -20.19 -30.58 -38.46
C ILE A 109 -21.72 -30.56 -38.33
N THR A 110 -22.26 -29.80 -37.36
CA THR A 110 -23.72 -29.70 -37.11
C THR A 110 -24.04 -28.45 -36.30
N GLN A 111 -25.26 -27.95 -36.44
CA GLN A 111 -25.82 -26.88 -35.60
C GLN A 111 -26.57 -27.43 -34.37
N ASP A 112 -26.57 -28.75 -34.18
CA ASP A 112 -27.25 -29.36 -33.03
C ASP A 112 -26.57 -28.95 -31.71
N PRO A 113 -27.33 -28.51 -30.71
CA PRO A 113 -26.79 -28.23 -29.38
C PRO A 113 -26.44 -29.52 -28.63
N TYR A 114 -25.72 -29.39 -27.52
CA TYR A 114 -25.40 -30.50 -26.59
C TYR A 114 -24.63 -31.65 -27.24
N VAL A 115 -23.59 -31.29 -27.99
CA VAL A 115 -22.70 -32.23 -28.67
C VAL A 115 -21.24 -31.93 -28.34
N VAL A 116 -20.35 -32.88 -28.66
CA VAL A 116 -18.90 -32.66 -28.69
C VAL A 116 -18.33 -33.12 -30.03
N ALA A 117 -17.17 -32.58 -30.40
CA ALA A 117 -16.40 -33.03 -31.55
C ALA A 117 -14.92 -32.99 -31.23
N TYR A 118 -14.17 -33.81 -31.95
CA TYR A 118 -12.73 -33.81 -31.91
C TYR A 118 -12.15 -33.07 -33.10
N ALA A 119 -11.01 -32.43 -32.87
CA ALA A 119 -10.14 -31.91 -33.91
C ALA A 119 -8.72 -32.44 -33.71
N TYR A 120 -8.08 -32.89 -34.77
CA TYR A 120 -6.75 -33.51 -34.73
C TYR A 120 -5.82 -32.97 -35.80
N CYS A 121 -4.57 -32.69 -35.42
CA CYS A 121 -3.47 -32.40 -36.33
C CYS A 121 -2.14 -32.89 -35.76
N GLU A 122 -1.10 -32.87 -36.59
CA GLU A 122 0.28 -33.15 -36.18
C GLU A 122 1.16 -31.91 -36.31
N ILE A 123 2.14 -31.80 -35.42
CA ILE A 123 3.15 -30.74 -35.43
C ILE A 123 4.52 -31.41 -35.52
N VAL A 124 5.27 -31.14 -36.58
CA VAL A 124 6.62 -31.69 -36.77
C VAL A 124 7.64 -30.70 -36.28
N ALA A 125 8.42 -31.10 -35.28
CA ALA A 125 9.53 -30.33 -34.74
C ALA A 125 10.89 -30.94 -35.04
N ASP A 126 11.84 -30.11 -35.48
CA ASP A 126 13.23 -30.53 -35.76
C ASP A 126 14.02 -30.86 -34.49
N LYS A 127 13.70 -30.17 -33.38
CA LYS A 127 14.29 -30.35 -32.05
C LYS A 127 13.26 -30.10 -30.97
N ALA A 128 13.62 -30.41 -29.73
CA ALA A 128 12.82 -30.02 -28.59
C ALA A 128 12.71 -28.48 -28.54
N LYS A 129 11.48 -27.95 -28.50
CA LYS A 129 11.25 -26.50 -28.60
C LYS A 129 10.17 -26.08 -27.61
N PRO A 130 10.47 -25.14 -26.69
CA PRO A 130 9.45 -24.55 -25.84
C PRO A 130 8.57 -23.59 -26.65
N CYS A 131 7.27 -23.61 -26.40
CA CYS A 131 6.30 -22.73 -27.04
C CYS A 131 5.06 -22.52 -26.17
N LEU A 132 4.20 -21.60 -26.59
CA LEU A 132 2.90 -21.36 -25.95
C LEU A 132 1.80 -21.81 -26.90
N LEU A 133 0.96 -22.75 -26.46
CA LEU A 133 -0.25 -23.12 -27.18
C LEU A 133 -1.34 -22.12 -26.78
N ALA A 134 -1.70 -21.23 -27.70
CA ALA A 134 -2.79 -20.29 -27.49
C ALA A 134 -4.09 -20.91 -28.00
N PHE A 135 -5.12 -20.89 -27.17
CA PHE A 135 -6.39 -21.54 -27.41
C PHE A 135 -7.56 -20.65 -26.99
N GLY A 136 -8.69 -20.82 -27.67
CA GLY A 136 -9.96 -20.23 -27.29
C GLY A 136 -11.11 -21.11 -27.77
N SER A 137 -12.20 -21.19 -27.01
CA SER A 137 -13.39 -21.95 -27.40
C SER A 137 -14.67 -21.26 -26.95
N ASN A 138 -15.78 -21.51 -27.64
CA ASN A 138 -17.09 -21.05 -27.19
C ASN A 138 -17.53 -21.75 -25.90
N ASP A 139 -17.36 -23.06 -25.82
CA ASP A 139 -17.73 -23.83 -24.64
C ASP A 139 -16.54 -24.63 -24.11
N GLY A 140 -16.78 -25.60 -23.24
CA GLY A 140 -15.74 -26.35 -22.58
C GLY A 140 -14.84 -27.07 -23.58
N ALA A 141 -13.57 -27.21 -23.23
CA ALA A 141 -12.59 -27.88 -24.07
C ALA A 141 -11.64 -28.76 -23.26
N ARG A 142 -11.16 -29.82 -23.90
CA ARG A 142 -10.07 -30.67 -23.41
C ARG A 142 -9.03 -30.80 -24.51
N ILE A 143 -7.75 -30.71 -24.13
CA ILE A 143 -6.64 -30.69 -25.09
C ILE A 143 -5.60 -31.71 -24.67
N TRP A 144 -5.17 -32.54 -25.62
CA TRP A 144 -4.07 -33.47 -25.45
C TRP A 144 -2.94 -33.15 -26.40
N LEU A 145 -1.72 -33.11 -25.86
CA LEU A 145 -0.48 -33.05 -26.63
C LEU A 145 0.31 -34.33 -26.39
N ASN A 146 0.61 -35.09 -27.45
CA ASN A 146 1.29 -36.39 -27.34
C ASN A 146 0.60 -37.36 -26.36
N GLY A 147 -0.72 -37.28 -26.28
CA GLY A 147 -1.50 -38.10 -25.35
C GLY A 147 -1.55 -37.60 -23.91
N GLU A 148 -0.84 -36.53 -23.56
CA GLU A 148 -0.95 -35.88 -22.27
C GLU A 148 -2.09 -34.86 -22.29
N LEU A 149 -3.05 -34.98 -21.37
CA LEU A 149 -4.05 -33.95 -21.12
C LEU A 149 -3.37 -32.67 -20.58
N ILE A 150 -3.34 -31.60 -21.38
CA ILE A 150 -2.72 -30.31 -21.06
C ILE A 150 -3.74 -29.20 -20.74
N LEU A 151 -5.02 -29.41 -21.07
CA LEU A 151 -6.13 -28.54 -20.66
C LEU A 151 -7.38 -29.39 -20.38
N ASP A 152 -8.07 -29.10 -19.27
CA ASP A 152 -9.37 -29.68 -18.90
C ASP A 152 -10.27 -28.55 -18.38
N LEU A 153 -11.06 -27.96 -19.29
CA LEU A 153 -11.81 -26.73 -19.02
C LEU A 153 -13.32 -26.96 -19.18
N PRO A 154 -14.01 -27.46 -18.14
CA PRO A 154 -15.42 -27.80 -18.19
C PRO A 154 -16.31 -26.58 -17.86
N VAL A 155 -16.30 -25.57 -18.74
CA VAL A 155 -16.99 -24.29 -18.53
C VAL A 155 -17.84 -23.90 -19.73
N GLN A 156 -18.97 -23.25 -19.50
CA GLN A 156 -19.71 -22.55 -20.55
C GLN A 156 -19.12 -21.14 -20.69
N ARG A 157 -18.75 -20.73 -21.90
CA ARG A 157 -18.12 -19.41 -22.13
C ARG A 157 -18.52 -18.83 -23.48
N GLY A 158 -17.74 -17.89 -24.01
CA GLY A 158 -17.89 -17.40 -25.39
C GLY A 158 -16.55 -17.44 -26.09
N LEU A 159 -16.54 -17.67 -27.41
CA LEU A 159 -15.29 -17.81 -28.16
C LEU A 159 -14.48 -16.51 -28.12
N ARG A 160 -13.32 -16.55 -27.45
CA ARG A 160 -12.33 -15.48 -27.40
C ARG A 160 -10.99 -16.01 -27.87
N ILE A 161 -10.37 -15.31 -28.81
CA ILE A 161 -9.07 -15.67 -29.36
C ILE A 161 -7.99 -15.54 -28.28
N ASP A 162 -7.11 -16.53 -28.19
CA ASP A 162 -5.97 -16.60 -27.26
C ASP A 162 -6.33 -16.42 -25.77
N GLU A 163 -7.54 -16.81 -25.37
CA GLU A 163 -8.00 -16.69 -23.97
C GLU A 163 -7.19 -17.60 -23.02
N ASP A 164 -6.83 -18.81 -23.48
CA ASP A 164 -6.00 -19.75 -22.74
C ASP A 164 -4.59 -19.83 -23.36
N ILE A 165 -3.57 -19.57 -22.54
CA ILE A 165 -2.16 -19.66 -22.93
C ILE A 165 -1.53 -20.81 -22.14
N ILE A 166 -1.16 -21.89 -22.83
CA ILE A 166 -0.67 -23.13 -22.21
C ILE A 166 0.81 -23.33 -22.55
N PRO A 167 1.74 -23.26 -21.58
CA PRO A 167 3.14 -23.54 -21.82
C PRO A 167 3.37 -25.03 -22.12
N ILE A 168 4.03 -25.32 -23.23
CA ILE A 168 4.35 -26.69 -23.67
C ILE A 168 5.79 -26.77 -24.20
N ALA A 169 6.32 -27.99 -24.31
CA ALA A 169 7.52 -28.27 -25.09
C ALA A 169 7.22 -29.34 -26.13
N LEU A 170 7.43 -29.00 -27.41
CA LEU A 170 7.38 -29.99 -28.49
C LEU A 170 8.57 -30.93 -28.37
N GLN A 171 8.37 -32.21 -28.67
CA GLN A 171 9.42 -33.22 -28.78
C GLN A 171 10.00 -33.21 -30.20
N PRO A 172 11.27 -33.59 -30.40
CA PRO A 172 11.80 -33.83 -31.73
C PRO A 172 10.95 -34.88 -32.48
N GLY A 173 10.63 -34.60 -33.74
CA GLY A 173 9.75 -35.43 -34.56
C GLY A 173 8.29 -34.98 -34.53
N ARG A 174 7.38 -35.93 -34.71
CA ARG A 174 5.94 -35.68 -34.77
C ARG A 174 5.35 -35.55 -33.38
N ASN A 175 4.58 -34.50 -33.17
CA ASN A 175 3.77 -34.26 -31.98
C ASN A 175 2.30 -34.30 -32.36
N THR A 176 1.48 -35.01 -31.59
CA THR A 176 0.04 -35.11 -31.85
C THR A 176 -0.71 -34.06 -31.03
N LEU A 177 -1.64 -33.35 -31.66
CA LEU A 177 -2.52 -32.39 -30.98
C LEU A 177 -3.97 -32.80 -31.20
N LEU A 178 -4.65 -33.17 -30.11
CA LEU A 178 -6.05 -33.56 -30.11
C LEU A 178 -6.84 -32.55 -29.26
N LEU A 179 -7.89 -31.99 -29.83
CA LEU A 179 -8.85 -31.13 -29.16
C LEU A 179 -10.17 -31.88 -29.04
N LYS A 180 -10.88 -31.68 -27.94
CA LYS A 180 -12.29 -32.03 -27.78
C LYS A 180 -13.04 -30.79 -27.33
N VAL A 181 -14.01 -30.35 -28.13
CA VAL A 181 -14.74 -29.10 -27.90
C VAL A 181 -16.21 -29.42 -27.73
N ALA A 182 -16.79 -28.95 -26.63
CA ALA A 182 -18.23 -29.08 -26.37
C ALA A 182 -19.01 -27.96 -27.06
N GLU A 183 -20.29 -28.24 -27.29
CA GLU A 183 -21.34 -27.28 -27.64
C GLU A 183 -22.47 -27.44 -26.63
N THR A 184 -22.93 -26.32 -26.08
CA THR A 184 -24.11 -26.25 -25.21
C THR A 184 -25.24 -25.59 -25.97
N GLU A 185 -25.19 -24.27 -26.13
CA GLU A 185 -26.15 -23.46 -26.88
C GLU A 185 -25.42 -22.29 -27.57
N ASN A 186 -25.75 -22.06 -28.85
CA ASN A 186 -25.30 -20.96 -29.74
C ASN A 186 -24.16 -21.30 -30.73
N ILE A 187 -23.03 -20.57 -30.66
CA ILE A 187 -21.96 -20.62 -31.67
C ILE A 187 -20.97 -21.71 -31.29
N TRP A 188 -20.83 -22.76 -32.09
CA TRP A 188 -19.87 -23.80 -31.78
C TRP A 188 -18.53 -23.58 -32.49
N GLY A 189 -17.45 -23.36 -31.74
CA GLY A 189 -16.13 -23.20 -32.37
C GLY A 189 -14.96 -23.03 -31.42
N TYR A 190 -13.76 -23.06 -32.01
CA TYR A 190 -12.49 -22.86 -31.32
C TYR A 190 -11.47 -22.12 -32.19
N SER A 191 -10.41 -21.62 -31.58
CA SER A 191 -9.21 -21.11 -32.26
C SER A 191 -7.98 -21.71 -31.58
N CYS A 192 -6.94 -22.00 -32.34
CA CYS A 192 -5.72 -22.56 -31.80
C CYS A 192 -4.49 -22.18 -32.65
N ARG A 193 -3.39 -21.84 -31.99
CA ARG A 193 -2.11 -21.54 -32.63
C ARG A 193 -0.93 -21.79 -31.71
N LEU A 194 0.26 -21.90 -32.31
CA LEU A 194 1.53 -21.89 -31.59
C LEU A 194 2.16 -20.51 -31.61
N LEU A 195 2.34 -19.94 -30.43
CA LEU A 195 3.08 -18.70 -30.21
C LEU A 195 4.53 -18.99 -29.81
N PRO A 196 5.47 -18.09 -30.12
CA PRO A 196 6.81 -18.13 -29.56
C PRO A 196 6.76 -18.19 -28.04
N TYR A 197 7.72 -18.86 -27.42
CA TYR A 197 7.88 -18.83 -25.98
C TYR A 197 8.19 -17.41 -25.51
N ASP A 198 7.35 -16.85 -24.62
CA ASP A 198 7.55 -15.55 -24.00
C ASP A 198 7.97 -15.74 -22.53
N PRO A 199 9.17 -15.30 -22.10
CA PRO A 199 9.60 -15.36 -20.71
C PRO A 199 8.66 -14.65 -19.72
N LYS A 200 7.80 -13.73 -20.17
CA LYS A 200 6.78 -13.09 -19.31
C LYS A 200 5.78 -14.08 -18.70
N ILE A 201 5.70 -15.29 -19.23
CA ILE A 201 4.89 -16.38 -18.69
C ILE A 201 5.21 -16.67 -17.22
N TRP A 202 6.45 -16.44 -16.80
CA TRP A 202 6.89 -16.56 -15.41
C TRP A 202 6.37 -15.44 -14.49
N GLY A 203 5.58 -14.49 -15.00
CA GLY A 203 4.88 -13.49 -14.19
C GLY A 203 3.59 -14.03 -13.54
N ASP A 204 3.06 -15.16 -14.01
CA ASP A 204 1.82 -15.76 -13.49
C ASP A 204 2.06 -17.19 -13.01
N SER A 205 2.21 -17.36 -11.70
CA SER A 205 2.45 -18.66 -11.08
C SER A 205 1.33 -19.67 -11.35
N LYS A 206 0.09 -19.22 -11.55
CA LYS A 206 -1.09 -20.10 -11.66
C LYS A 206 -1.06 -20.95 -12.93
N GLN A 207 -0.28 -20.54 -13.93
CA GLN A 207 -0.09 -21.32 -15.16
C GLN A 207 0.74 -22.58 -14.94
N PHE A 208 1.56 -22.61 -13.89
CA PHE A 208 2.44 -23.73 -13.58
C PHE A 208 2.02 -24.45 -12.31
N PHE A 209 1.70 -23.72 -11.26
CA PHE A 209 1.53 -24.26 -9.91
C PHE A 209 0.37 -23.58 -9.15
N HIS A 210 -0.38 -24.38 -8.39
CA HIS A 210 -1.32 -23.88 -7.40
C HIS A 210 -1.37 -24.81 -6.18
N ILE A 211 -1.92 -24.33 -5.07
CA ILE A 211 -2.05 -25.13 -3.84
C ILE A 211 -3.52 -25.44 -3.59
N GLU A 212 -3.80 -26.67 -3.18
CA GLU A 212 -5.10 -27.10 -2.69
C GLU A 212 -4.97 -27.52 -1.23
N THR A 213 -5.78 -26.90 -0.35
CA THR A 213 -5.93 -27.32 1.05
C THR A 213 -7.16 -28.22 1.18
N GLN A 214 -6.94 -29.43 1.65
CA GLN A 214 -7.96 -30.44 1.83
C GLN A 214 -8.81 -30.16 3.09
N PRO A 215 -10.04 -30.72 3.18
CA PRO A 215 -10.92 -30.51 4.33
C PRO A 215 -10.35 -30.95 5.69
N ASP A 216 -9.35 -31.85 5.69
CA ASP A 216 -8.64 -32.29 6.89
C ASP A 216 -7.50 -31.34 7.32
N GLY A 217 -7.27 -30.26 6.57
CA GLY A 217 -6.23 -29.26 6.80
C GLY A 217 -4.89 -29.55 6.14
N GLN A 218 -4.73 -30.66 5.42
CA GLN A 218 -3.51 -30.96 4.67
C GLN A 218 -3.45 -30.14 3.38
N ALA A 219 -2.27 -29.61 3.02
CA ALA A 219 -2.08 -28.90 1.76
C ALA A 219 -1.24 -29.70 0.77
N LYS A 220 -1.54 -29.58 -0.52
CA LYS A 220 -0.73 -30.15 -1.60
C LYS A 220 -0.50 -29.12 -2.71
N LEU A 221 0.71 -29.13 -3.26
CA LEU A 221 1.07 -28.42 -4.47
C LEU A 221 0.61 -29.21 -5.70
N LEU A 222 -0.10 -28.55 -6.61
CA LEU A 222 -0.58 -29.10 -7.87
C LEU A 222 0.18 -28.45 -9.03
N PHE A 223 0.76 -29.27 -9.91
CA PHE A 223 1.40 -28.83 -11.15
C PHE A 223 0.39 -28.86 -12.29
N SER A 224 0.03 -27.68 -12.79
CA SER A 224 -0.93 -27.48 -13.89
C SER A 224 -0.28 -27.56 -15.26
N GLY A 225 1.02 -27.28 -15.37
CA GLY A 225 1.75 -27.26 -16.64
C GLY A 225 1.86 -28.63 -17.31
N SER A 226 2.24 -28.65 -18.60
CA SER A 226 2.53 -29.89 -19.32
C SER A 226 3.79 -30.57 -18.77
N ARG A 227 3.76 -31.90 -18.64
CA ARG A 227 4.93 -32.72 -18.29
C ARG A 227 6.06 -32.58 -19.30
N SER A 228 5.77 -32.22 -20.55
CA SER A 228 6.80 -31.95 -21.56
C SER A 228 7.79 -30.86 -21.14
N LEU A 229 7.36 -29.95 -20.25
CA LEU A 229 8.20 -28.90 -19.68
C LEU A 229 9.27 -29.45 -18.72
N ILE A 230 9.04 -30.60 -18.09
CA ILE A 230 9.97 -31.19 -17.11
C ILE A 230 11.22 -31.67 -17.84
N GLY A 231 12.39 -31.19 -17.42
CA GLY A 231 13.67 -31.48 -18.06
C GLY A 231 13.97 -30.65 -19.33
N SER A 232 12.93 -30.27 -20.10
CA SER A 232 13.08 -29.41 -21.29
C SER A 232 13.21 -27.93 -20.93
N ILE A 233 12.37 -27.45 -20.01
CA ILE A 233 12.39 -26.10 -19.46
C ILE A 233 12.65 -26.14 -17.96
N LEU A 234 11.87 -26.92 -17.21
CA LEU A 234 11.98 -27.04 -15.75
C LEU A 234 13.11 -28.01 -15.41
N ARG A 235 14.31 -27.45 -15.20
CA ARG A 235 15.50 -28.24 -14.83
C ARG A 235 15.48 -28.62 -13.35
N LYS A 236 15.14 -27.67 -12.48
CA LYS A 236 15.10 -27.86 -11.02
C LYS A 236 14.01 -26.98 -10.43
N VAL A 237 13.23 -27.52 -9.48
CA VAL A 237 12.29 -26.71 -8.69
C VAL A 237 12.49 -27.01 -7.22
N THR A 238 12.90 -26.02 -6.45
CA THR A 238 13.06 -26.10 -5.00
C THR A 238 11.86 -25.46 -4.33
N LEU A 239 11.23 -26.23 -3.45
CA LEU A 239 10.09 -25.84 -2.65
C LEU A 239 10.58 -25.47 -1.26
N SER A 240 10.14 -24.33 -0.74
CA SER A 240 10.41 -23.88 0.62
C SER A 240 9.19 -23.20 1.18
N VAL A 241 8.72 -23.64 2.35
CA VAL A 241 7.62 -22.99 3.05
C VAL A 241 8.18 -22.13 4.17
N SER A 242 7.69 -20.91 4.25
CA SER A 242 7.77 -20.06 5.43
C SER A 242 6.38 -19.87 6.02
N SER A 243 6.29 -19.67 7.34
CA SER A 243 5.07 -19.10 7.92
C SER A 243 4.85 -17.72 7.31
N ALA A 244 3.59 -17.33 7.07
CA ALA A 244 3.26 -15.98 6.61
C ALA A 244 3.84 -14.89 7.53
N ASP A 245 4.06 -15.24 8.79
CA ASP A 245 4.53 -14.32 9.83
C ASP A 245 6.06 -14.22 9.96
N GLN A 246 6.80 -15.17 9.39
CA GLN A 246 8.25 -15.20 9.39
C GLN A 246 8.70 -15.58 7.98
N PRO A 247 8.51 -14.70 6.98
CA PRO A 247 8.78 -15.01 5.57
C PRO A 247 10.25 -15.38 5.32
N ASP A 248 11.14 -14.96 6.22
CA ASP A 248 12.58 -15.26 6.18
C ASP A 248 12.94 -16.60 6.86
N GLN A 249 12.02 -17.16 7.67
CA GLN A 249 12.24 -18.44 8.36
C GLN A 249 11.58 -19.58 7.59
N ILE A 250 12.42 -20.38 6.93
CA ILE A 250 11.99 -21.59 6.25
C ILE A 250 11.69 -22.68 7.29
N VAL A 251 10.44 -23.14 7.32
CA VAL A 251 9.95 -24.19 8.22
C VAL A 251 9.86 -25.57 7.54
N TRP A 252 9.88 -25.61 6.20
CA TRP A 252 9.89 -26.84 5.43
C TRP A 252 10.55 -26.62 4.07
N THR A 253 11.24 -27.64 3.54
CA THR A 253 11.80 -27.59 2.19
C THR A 253 11.79 -28.96 1.54
N GLN A 254 11.60 -28.98 0.22
CA GLN A 254 11.63 -30.18 -0.58
C GLN A 254 12.12 -29.88 -2.01
N LEU A 255 12.84 -30.81 -2.63
CA LEU A 255 13.06 -30.79 -4.07
C LEU A 255 11.85 -31.38 -4.79
N TRP A 256 11.24 -30.65 -5.71
CA TRP A 256 10.11 -31.16 -6.47
C TRP A 256 10.55 -32.29 -7.40
N SER A 257 9.83 -33.41 -7.37
CA SER A 257 10.16 -34.63 -8.12
C SER A 257 9.59 -34.67 -9.54
N GLY A 258 8.89 -33.62 -9.99
CA GLY A 258 8.14 -33.62 -11.25
C GLY A 258 6.74 -34.24 -11.14
N SER A 259 6.27 -34.51 -9.93
CA SER A 259 4.93 -35.08 -9.69
C SER A 259 3.82 -34.06 -9.95
N ARG A 260 2.69 -34.52 -10.52
CA ARG A 260 1.47 -33.70 -10.69
C ARG A 260 0.93 -33.19 -9.35
N GLU A 261 1.02 -33.99 -8.30
CA GLU A 261 0.65 -33.63 -6.94
C GLU A 261 1.84 -33.83 -6.00
N THR A 262 2.08 -32.87 -5.11
CA THR A 262 3.15 -32.94 -4.10
C THR A 262 2.59 -32.51 -2.74
N PRO A 263 2.41 -33.44 -1.78
CA PRO A 263 1.98 -33.09 -0.42
C PRO A 263 2.97 -32.16 0.28
N ILE A 264 2.46 -31.16 0.98
CA ILE A 264 3.26 -30.29 1.85
C ILE A 264 3.29 -30.94 3.23
N GLY A 265 4.30 -31.77 3.48
CA GLY A 265 4.43 -32.63 4.66
C GLY A 265 4.79 -31.90 5.96
N MET A 266 4.07 -30.84 6.29
CA MET A 266 4.19 -30.09 7.55
C MET A 266 3.16 -30.58 8.58
N ASP A 267 3.38 -30.25 9.85
CA ASP A 267 2.37 -30.47 10.89
C ASP A 267 1.13 -29.60 10.60
N SER A 268 -0.04 -30.24 10.55
CA SER A 268 -1.35 -29.61 10.32
C SER A 268 -2.24 -29.67 11.56
N SER A 269 -1.67 -29.88 12.75
CA SER A 269 -2.44 -29.99 14.00
C SER A 269 -3.14 -28.69 14.41
N ALA A 270 -2.64 -27.54 13.96
CA ALA A 270 -3.21 -26.22 14.19
C ALA A 270 -3.33 -25.43 12.88
N TYR A 271 -4.39 -24.61 12.79
CA TYR A 271 -4.56 -23.71 11.64
C TYR A 271 -3.44 -22.66 11.60
N GLY A 272 -2.84 -22.45 10.44
CA GLY A 272 -1.89 -21.38 10.18
C GLY A 272 -1.84 -20.98 8.72
N GLU A 273 -1.41 -19.74 8.48
CA GLU A 273 -1.15 -19.18 7.15
C GLU A 273 0.34 -19.30 6.80
N TYR A 274 0.62 -19.70 5.56
CA TYR A 274 1.94 -20.02 5.07
C TYR A 274 2.16 -19.48 3.65
N ALA A 275 3.42 -19.37 3.26
CA ALA A 275 3.84 -19.01 1.92
C ALA A 275 4.78 -20.09 1.38
N LEU A 276 4.39 -20.73 0.29
CA LEU A 276 5.24 -21.68 -0.45
C LEU A 276 6.02 -20.89 -1.50
N ARG A 277 7.32 -20.78 -1.28
CA ARG A 277 8.27 -20.23 -2.23
C ARG A 277 8.78 -21.35 -3.15
N LEU A 278 8.59 -21.19 -4.45
CA LEU A 278 9.10 -22.09 -5.49
C LEU A 278 10.23 -21.39 -6.23
N ARG A 279 11.46 -21.90 -6.11
CA ARG A 279 12.59 -21.49 -6.94
C ARG A 279 12.74 -22.44 -8.11
N VAL A 280 12.46 -21.95 -9.31
CA VAL A 280 12.53 -22.68 -10.57
C VAL A 280 13.81 -22.28 -11.29
N THR A 281 14.69 -23.25 -11.53
CA THR A 281 15.84 -23.11 -12.43
C THR A 281 15.45 -23.68 -13.79
N THR A 282 15.61 -22.88 -14.84
CA THR A 282 15.32 -23.30 -16.21
C THR A 282 16.48 -24.08 -16.84
N SER A 283 16.28 -24.64 -18.02
CA SER A 283 17.35 -25.27 -18.83
C SER A 283 18.41 -24.27 -19.33
N GLU A 284 18.11 -22.98 -19.31
CA GLU A 284 19.04 -21.88 -19.65
C GLU A 284 19.74 -21.28 -18.41
N ASP A 285 19.64 -21.95 -17.25
CA ASP A 285 20.17 -21.48 -15.97
C ASP A 285 19.58 -20.15 -15.45
N ALA A 286 18.44 -19.73 -16.00
CA ALA A 286 17.65 -18.63 -15.44
C ALA A 286 16.92 -19.09 -14.18
N GLU A 287 16.86 -18.23 -13.16
CA GLU A 287 16.09 -18.47 -11.93
C GLU A 287 14.82 -17.63 -11.89
N HIS A 288 13.70 -18.28 -11.59
CA HIS A 288 12.41 -17.65 -11.36
C HIS A 288 11.90 -18.05 -9.98
N GLU A 289 11.33 -17.09 -9.24
CA GLU A 289 10.77 -17.33 -7.91
C GLU A 289 9.29 -17.01 -7.90
N PHE A 290 8.49 -17.95 -7.40
CA PHE A 290 7.06 -17.80 -7.16
C PHE A 290 6.79 -17.90 -5.68
N THR A 291 5.80 -17.14 -5.19
CA THR A 291 5.29 -17.30 -3.84
C THR A 291 3.80 -17.57 -3.91
N LEU A 292 3.37 -18.71 -3.38
CA LEU A 292 1.98 -19.12 -3.31
C LEU A 292 1.52 -19.07 -1.85
N PRO A 293 0.57 -18.19 -1.47
CA PRO A 293 -0.02 -18.21 -0.14
C PRO A 293 -0.94 -19.42 0.00
N PHE A 294 -0.98 -20.02 1.19
CA PHE A 294 -1.87 -21.13 1.51
C PHE A 294 -2.04 -21.28 3.02
N SER A 295 -3.13 -21.94 3.42
CA SER A 295 -3.41 -22.25 4.82
C SER A 295 -3.33 -23.76 5.05
N MET A 296 -2.91 -24.17 6.24
CA MET A 296 -2.90 -25.57 6.67
C MET A 296 -3.51 -25.69 8.06
N GLY A 297 -4.08 -26.86 8.35
CA GLY A 297 -4.67 -27.24 9.63
C GLY A 297 -6.19 -27.04 9.72
N PRO A 298 -6.85 -27.64 10.73
CA PRO A 298 -8.29 -27.56 10.88
C PRO A 298 -8.71 -26.14 11.28
N ARG A 299 -9.58 -25.54 10.48
CA ARG A 299 -10.16 -24.22 10.79
C ARG A 299 -11.19 -24.35 11.92
N ILE A 300 -10.90 -23.74 13.06
CA ILE A 300 -11.81 -23.65 14.21
C ILE A 300 -12.22 -22.19 14.37
N ASP A 301 -13.52 -21.91 14.21
CA ASP A 301 -14.05 -20.56 14.44
C ASP A 301 -14.40 -20.36 15.93
N TYR A 302 -13.75 -19.38 16.56
CA TYR A 302 -14.01 -18.88 17.91
C TYR A 302 -14.97 -17.70 17.86
N THR A 303 -15.96 -17.67 18.75
CA THR A 303 -16.92 -16.55 18.83
C THR A 303 -16.51 -15.61 19.95
N LEU A 304 -16.06 -14.39 19.60
CA LEU A 304 -15.69 -13.36 20.56
C LEU A 304 -16.92 -12.84 21.32
N PHE A 305 -17.99 -12.54 20.58
CA PHE A 305 -19.30 -12.19 21.11
C PHE A 305 -20.40 -12.55 20.11
N ARG A 306 -21.62 -12.71 20.60
CA ARG A 306 -22.83 -12.97 19.80
C ARG A 306 -24.07 -12.54 20.58
N GLU A 307 -24.97 -11.83 19.91
CA GLU A 307 -26.32 -11.49 20.40
C GLU A 307 -26.31 -10.91 21.82
N GLY A 308 -25.47 -9.89 22.05
CA GLY A 308 -25.41 -9.23 23.35
C GLY A 308 -24.75 -10.06 24.46
N LYS A 309 -24.01 -11.14 24.12
CA LYS A 309 -23.31 -12.00 25.09
C LYS A 309 -21.86 -12.25 24.68
N THR A 310 -21.00 -12.37 25.69
CA THR A 310 -19.61 -12.78 25.56
C THR A 310 -19.24 -13.77 26.65
N SER A 311 -18.32 -14.68 26.34
CA SER A 311 -17.63 -15.52 27.35
C SER A 311 -16.19 -15.05 27.59
N TYR A 312 -15.79 -13.96 26.95
CA TYR A 312 -14.44 -13.42 27.04
C TYR A 312 -14.33 -12.37 28.12
N SER A 313 -13.16 -12.34 28.75
CA SER A 313 -12.73 -11.27 29.64
C SER A 313 -11.44 -10.63 29.15
N ILE A 314 -11.24 -9.35 29.46
CA ILE A 314 -9.98 -8.64 29.23
C ILE A 314 -9.10 -8.83 30.47
N VAL A 315 -7.84 -9.22 30.25
CA VAL A 315 -6.89 -9.50 31.32
C VAL A 315 -5.63 -8.64 31.15
N ILE A 316 -5.24 -7.95 32.21
CA ILE A 316 -4.00 -7.18 32.30
C ILE A 316 -3.09 -7.72 33.40
N GLY A 317 -1.80 -7.38 33.37
CA GLY A 317 -0.90 -7.73 34.47
C GLY A 317 -1.23 -6.97 35.76
N GLU A 318 -1.04 -7.59 36.93
CA GLU A 318 -1.14 -6.91 38.24
C GLU A 318 -0.27 -5.62 38.30
N LYS A 319 0.90 -5.68 37.63
CA LYS A 319 1.85 -4.56 37.50
C LYS A 319 1.78 -3.83 36.16
N ALA A 320 0.64 -3.91 35.47
CA ALA A 320 0.41 -3.18 34.22
C ALA A 320 0.70 -1.68 34.42
N SER A 321 1.37 -1.10 33.43
CA SER A 321 1.63 0.34 33.35
C SER A 321 0.35 1.15 33.16
N ASP A 322 0.42 2.47 33.36
CA ASP A 322 -0.71 3.37 33.11
C ASP A 322 -1.17 3.31 31.64
N SER A 323 -0.23 3.13 30.70
CA SER A 323 -0.54 2.96 29.28
C SER A 323 -1.29 1.66 29.00
N GLU A 324 -0.88 0.54 29.60
CA GLU A 324 -1.57 -0.75 29.45
C GLU A 324 -2.96 -0.74 30.10
N ARG A 325 -3.11 -0.09 31.26
CA ARG A 325 -4.41 0.08 31.92
C ARG A 325 -5.35 0.94 31.08
N TRP A 326 -4.86 2.06 30.56
CA TRP A 326 -5.62 2.91 29.65
C TRP A 326 -6.03 2.16 28.37
N ALA A 327 -5.11 1.40 27.78
CA ALA A 327 -5.39 0.59 26.59
C ALA A 327 -6.46 -0.48 26.85
N ALA A 328 -6.42 -1.17 27.99
CA ALA A 328 -7.43 -2.16 28.34
C ALA A 328 -8.81 -1.53 28.59
N GLN A 329 -8.86 -0.31 29.13
CA GLN A 329 -10.10 0.46 29.28
C GLN A 329 -10.66 0.91 27.93
N GLU A 330 -9.81 1.39 27.02
CA GLU A 330 -10.21 1.71 25.64
C GLU A 330 -10.75 0.46 24.93
N LEU A 331 -10.05 -0.68 25.05
CA LEU A 331 -10.50 -1.96 24.49
C LEU A 331 -11.90 -2.33 25.02
N GLN A 332 -12.10 -2.25 26.34
CA GLN A 332 -13.39 -2.54 26.96
C GLN A 332 -14.49 -1.61 26.46
N HIS A 333 -14.22 -0.29 26.43
CA HIS A 333 -15.16 0.72 25.96
C HIS A 333 -15.55 0.47 24.50
N TRP A 334 -14.58 0.29 23.61
CA TRP A 334 -14.88 0.13 22.18
C TRP A 334 -15.51 -1.22 21.86
N LEU A 335 -15.16 -2.30 22.57
CA LEU A 335 -15.88 -3.57 22.45
C LEU A 335 -17.33 -3.45 22.89
N TYR A 336 -17.62 -2.66 23.93
CA TYR A 336 -18.98 -2.34 24.34
C TYR A 336 -19.71 -1.53 23.28
N GLU A 337 -19.11 -0.46 22.75
CA GLU A 337 -19.72 0.34 21.69
C GLU A 337 -20.00 -0.50 20.42
N ILE A 338 -19.17 -1.49 20.11
CA ILE A 338 -19.33 -2.37 18.92
C ILE A 338 -20.41 -3.43 19.12
N SER A 339 -20.44 -4.05 20.31
CA SER A 339 -21.22 -5.27 20.54
C SER A 339 -22.43 -5.08 21.47
N GLY A 340 -22.50 -3.98 22.21
CA GLY A 340 -23.44 -3.76 23.30
C GLY A 340 -23.17 -4.59 24.55
N VAL A 341 -22.02 -5.26 24.64
CA VAL A 341 -21.68 -6.21 25.72
C VAL A 341 -20.50 -5.71 26.54
N GLU A 342 -20.64 -5.79 27.86
CA GLU A 342 -19.53 -5.52 28.77
C GLU A 342 -18.61 -6.74 28.86
N PHE A 343 -17.34 -6.55 28.53
CA PHE A 343 -16.29 -7.54 28.73
C PHE A 343 -15.68 -7.33 30.12
N PRO A 344 -15.73 -8.32 31.04
CA PRO A 344 -15.13 -8.16 32.36
C PRO A 344 -13.63 -7.87 32.25
N LEU A 345 -13.16 -6.82 32.92
CA LEU A 345 -11.75 -6.44 32.99
C LEU A 345 -11.19 -6.81 34.37
N HIS A 346 -10.13 -7.62 34.41
CA HIS A 346 -9.46 -8.01 35.65
C HIS A 346 -7.95 -8.23 35.47
N GLU A 347 -7.25 -8.43 36.60
CA GLU A 347 -5.82 -8.66 36.63
C GLU A 347 -5.47 -10.15 36.56
N ASP A 348 -4.25 -10.47 36.10
CA ASP A 348 -3.73 -11.81 35.86
C ASP A 348 -3.38 -12.61 37.13
N ALA A 349 -4.05 -12.34 38.27
CA ALA A 349 -3.85 -13.05 39.52
C ALA A 349 -4.51 -14.45 39.52
N GLY A 350 -5.68 -14.58 38.87
CA GLY A 350 -6.44 -15.84 38.73
C GLY A 350 -5.84 -16.80 37.71
N ALA A 351 -6.31 -18.05 37.65
CA ALA A 351 -5.81 -19.01 36.67
C ALA A 351 -6.17 -18.60 35.23
N LEU A 352 -5.27 -18.83 34.28
CA LEU A 352 -5.52 -18.67 32.85
C LEU A 352 -6.74 -19.50 32.42
N THR A 353 -7.67 -18.85 31.73
CA THR A 353 -8.84 -19.47 31.11
C THR A 353 -8.73 -19.46 29.59
N THR A 354 -9.60 -20.22 28.90
CA THR A 354 -9.51 -20.38 27.45
C THR A 354 -9.99 -19.16 26.65
N ASN A 355 -10.82 -18.29 27.23
CA ASN A 355 -11.49 -17.19 26.53
C ASN A 355 -11.06 -15.85 27.14
N GLU A 356 -9.83 -15.43 26.86
CA GLU A 356 -9.27 -14.19 27.38
C GLU A 356 -8.75 -13.32 26.25
N ILE A 357 -8.87 -11.99 26.42
CA ILE A 357 -8.12 -10.99 25.67
C ILE A 357 -7.04 -10.44 26.58
N ILE A 358 -5.82 -10.93 26.41
CA ILE A 358 -4.68 -10.65 27.29
C ILE A 358 -3.93 -9.44 26.73
N VAL A 359 -3.87 -8.37 27.52
CA VAL A 359 -3.22 -7.10 27.16
C VAL A 359 -1.92 -6.96 27.97
N GLY A 360 -0.79 -6.89 27.26
CA GLY A 360 0.56 -6.73 27.80
C GLY A 360 1.37 -8.03 27.90
N PHE A 361 2.67 -7.88 28.18
CA PHE A 361 3.60 -9.00 28.39
C PHE A 361 3.61 -9.43 29.87
N ASN A 362 2.60 -10.19 30.26
CA ASN A 362 2.27 -10.53 31.64
C ASN A 362 2.32 -12.06 31.87
N ARG A 363 1.82 -12.54 33.01
CA ARG A 363 1.91 -13.98 33.37
C ARG A 363 1.13 -14.85 32.39
N HIS A 364 -0.04 -14.41 31.97
CA HIS A 364 -0.93 -15.18 31.09
C HIS A 364 -0.38 -15.22 29.66
N SER A 365 0.09 -14.10 29.13
CA SER A 365 0.70 -14.08 27.78
C SER A 365 2.00 -14.88 27.74
N ARG A 366 2.86 -14.82 28.78
CA ARG A 366 4.06 -15.69 28.86
C ARG A 366 3.71 -17.19 28.83
N ALA A 367 2.69 -17.59 29.57
CA ALA A 367 2.27 -19.00 29.62
C ALA A 367 1.82 -19.53 28.24
N LEU A 368 1.19 -18.69 27.42
CA LEU A 368 0.71 -19.03 26.08
C LEU A 368 1.75 -18.84 24.97
N LEU A 369 2.71 -17.92 25.14
CA LEU A 369 3.79 -17.69 24.18
C LEU A 369 4.94 -18.69 24.35
N GLY A 370 5.10 -19.29 25.53
CA GLY A 370 6.16 -20.26 25.85
C GLY A 370 7.47 -19.61 26.31
N ASP A 371 8.41 -20.45 26.72
CA ASP A 371 9.64 -20.02 27.42
C ASP A 371 10.61 -19.20 26.55
N ASP A 372 10.51 -19.30 25.23
CA ASP A 372 11.36 -18.55 24.29
C ASP A 372 10.91 -17.08 24.10
N ALA A 373 9.73 -16.72 24.60
CA ALA A 373 9.18 -15.38 24.47
C ALA A 373 9.95 -14.37 25.33
N ARG A 374 10.50 -13.33 24.69
CA ARG A 374 11.24 -12.27 25.38
C ARG A 374 10.36 -11.07 25.67
N GLU A 375 10.45 -10.55 26.89
CA GLU A 375 9.79 -9.32 27.29
C GLU A 375 10.33 -8.14 26.46
N PRO A 376 9.46 -7.39 25.76
CA PRO A 376 9.89 -6.20 25.02
C PRO A 376 10.49 -5.14 25.95
N LYS A 377 11.41 -4.32 25.43
CA LYS A 377 11.89 -3.15 26.18
C LYS A 377 10.72 -2.20 26.46
N PRO A 378 10.67 -1.49 27.59
CA PRO A 378 9.55 -0.60 27.89
C PRO A 378 9.21 0.41 26.78
N SER A 379 10.25 1.03 26.20
CA SER A 379 10.13 2.02 25.13
C SER A 379 10.03 1.43 23.72
N ASP A 380 9.97 0.10 23.57
CA ASP A 380 9.73 -0.54 22.27
C ASP A 380 8.27 -0.33 21.87
N GLU A 381 8.04 0.50 20.87
CA GLU A 381 6.70 0.76 20.38
C GLU A 381 6.20 -0.32 19.41
N SER A 382 7.05 -1.28 19.03
CA SER A 382 6.60 -2.44 18.28
C SER A 382 5.56 -3.23 19.07
N PHE A 383 4.61 -3.82 18.38
CA PHE A 383 3.59 -4.65 19.00
C PHE A 383 3.28 -5.87 18.17
N THR A 384 2.64 -6.85 18.79
CA THR A 384 2.05 -8.00 18.14
C THR A 384 0.71 -8.29 18.77
N TYR A 385 -0.29 -8.60 17.95
CA TYR A 385 -1.46 -9.33 18.43
C TYR A 385 -1.62 -10.64 17.69
N THR A 386 -2.06 -11.68 18.39
CA THR A 386 -2.31 -13.00 17.81
C THR A 386 -3.30 -13.79 18.67
N ASN A 387 -3.86 -14.89 18.15
CA ASN A 387 -4.58 -15.85 18.98
C ASN A 387 -3.80 -17.15 19.22
N ARG A 388 -4.06 -17.76 20.38
CA ARG A 388 -3.64 -19.12 20.76
C ARG A 388 -4.88 -19.91 21.15
N GLY A 389 -5.40 -20.66 20.20
CA GLY A 389 -6.76 -21.18 20.31
C GLY A 389 -7.76 -20.02 20.42
N ALA A 390 -8.62 -20.07 21.42
CA ALA A 390 -9.58 -19.00 21.71
C ALA A 390 -8.96 -17.77 22.38
N SER A 391 -7.83 -17.87 23.07
CA SER A 391 -7.23 -16.70 23.74
C SER A 391 -6.60 -15.75 22.74
N ILE A 392 -6.88 -14.45 22.86
CA ILE A 392 -6.26 -13.37 22.09
C ILE A 392 -5.17 -12.73 22.97
N LEU A 393 -3.99 -12.52 22.40
CA LEU A 393 -2.85 -11.86 23.06
C LEU A 393 -2.52 -10.59 22.30
N ILE A 394 -2.32 -9.48 23.00
CA ILE A 394 -1.91 -8.18 22.45
C ILE A 394 -0.77 -7.65 23.32
N TRP A 395 0.45 -7.54 22.81
CA TRP A 395 1.60 -7.11 23.60
C TRP A 395 2.62 -6.30 22.80
N GLY A 396 3.35 -5.45 23.51
CA GLY A 396 4.50 -4.68 23.02
C GLY A 396 5.28 -4.11 24.22
N GLY A 397 6.10 -3.09 24.01
CA GLY A 397 6.69 -2.35 25.13
C GLY A 397 5.61 -1.68 25.97
N LYS A 398 5.78 -1.70 27.29
CA LYS A 398 4.78 -1.22 28.25
C LYS A 398 4.52 0.29 28.19
N ASP A 399 5.43 1.09 27.63
CA ASP A 399 5.23 2.55 27.60
C ASP A 399 4.18 2.94 26.55
N ARG A 400 4.22 2.31 25.35
CA ARG A 400 3.29 2.59 24.24
C ARG A 400 3.00 1.41 23.31
N GLY A 401 3.91 0.45 23.15
CA GLY A 401 3.75 -0.66 22.20
C GLY A 401 2.47 -1.45 22.42
N THR A 402 2.21 -1.93 23.64
CA THR A 402 0.95 -2.66 23.94
C THR A 402 -0.28 -1.81 23.64
N MET A 403 -0.26 -0.51 24.00
CA MET A 403 -1.35 0.42 23.74
C MET A 403 -1.63 0.58 22.25
N TYR A 404 -0.58 0.74 21.43
CA TYR A 404 -0.71 0.81 19.98
C TYR A 404 -1.21 -0.51 19.38
N GLY A 405 -0.82 -1.66 19.95
CA GLY A 405 -1.34 -2.97 19.56
C GLY A 405 -2.83 -3.11 19.80
N VAL A 406 -3.35 -2.57 20.90
CA VAL A 406 -4.80 -2.53 21.16
C VAL A 406 -5.52 -1.66 20.13
N MET A 407 -5.01 -0.47 19.85
CA MET A 407 -5.60 0.41 18.83
C MET A 407 -5.57 -0.24 17.44
N ALA A 408 -4.49 -0.94 17.09
CA ALA A 408 -4.37 -1.71 15.85
C ALA A 408 -5.37 -2.86 15.77
N PHE A 409 -5.57 -3.60 16.86
CA PHE A 409 -6.55 -4.68 16.92
C PHE A 409 -7.98 -4.14 16.68
N LEU A 410 -8.37 -3.06 17.37
CA LEU A 410 -9.67 -2.42 17.17
C LEU A 410 -9.85 -1.91 15.73
N GLU A 411 -8.80 -1.35 15.13
CA GLU A 411 -8.84 -0.81 13.77
C GLU A 411 -8.92 -1.90 12.69
N ASN A 412 -8.03 -2.89 12.76
CA ASN A 412 -7.87 -3.91 11.73
C ASN A 412 -8.93 -5.02 11.83
N GLU A 413 -9.21 -5.49 13.04
CA GLU A 413 -10.07 -6.67 13.23
C GLU A 413 -11.55 -6.28 13.36
N LEU A 414 -11.84 -5.11 13.95
CA LEU A 414 -13.21 -4.69 14.26
C LEU A 414 -13.68 -3.51 13.42
N GLY A 415 -12.78 -2.79 12.75
CA GLY A 415 -13.10 -1.69 11.83
C GLY A 415 -13.30 -0.34 12.50
N CYS A 416 -12.80 -0.14 13.72
CA CYS A 416 -12.84 1.18 14.38
C CYS A 416 -11.98 2.20 13.64
N ARG A 417 -12.42 3.45 13.60
CA ARG A 417 -11.66 4.59 13.05
C ARG A 417 -11.81 5.81 13.94
N TRP A 418 -10.72 6.52 14.16
CA TRP A 418 -10.68 7.81 14.87
C TRP A 418 -10.14 8.88 13.91
N TYR A 419 -10.97 9.28 12.95
CA TYR A 419 -10.57 10.19 11.87
C TYR A 419 -10.14 11.56 12.38
N THR A 420 -10.89 12.12 13.35
CA THR A 420 -10.58 13.42 13.96
C THR A 420 -10.86 13.36 15.46
N PRO A 421 -10.45 14.37 16.25
CA PRO A 421 -10.75 14.39 17.70
C PRO A 421 -12.24 14.27 18.05
N THR A 422 -13.13 14.63 17.13
CA THR A 422 -14.59 14.62 17.35
C THR A 422 -15.34 13.62 16.48
N VAL A 423 -14.65 12.91 15.57
CA VAL A 423 -15.28 11.99 14.62
C VAL A 423 -14.60 10.64 14.71
N SER A 424 -15.35 9.68 15.25
CA SER A 424 -15.01 8.26 15.22
C SER A 424 -16.09 7.49 14.45
N VAL A 425 -15.69 6.43 13.76
CA VAL A 425 -16.61 5.48 13.12
C VAL A 425 -16.44 4.14 13.82
N ILE A 426 -17.49 3.71 14.52
CA ILE A 426 -17.51 2.50 15.34
C ILE A 426 -18.57 1.55 14.78
N PRO A 427 -18.16 0.46 14.11
CA PRO A 427 -19.11 -0.48 13.53
C PRO A 427 -19.97 -1.16 14.59
N GLN A 428 -21.28 -1.20 14.37
CA GLN A 428 -22.19 -2.02 15.19
C GLN A 428 -22.21 -3.45 14.65
N LYS A 429 -21.99 -4.44 15.52
CA LYS A 429 -21.94 -5.86 15.13
C LYS A 429 -22.75 -6.70 16.11
N GLU A 430 -23.62 -7.56 15.59
CA GLU A 430 -24.38 -8.52 16.42
C GLU A 430 -23.52 -9.72 16.85
N PHE A 431 -22.52 -10.09 16.06
CA PHE A 431 -21.58 -11.15 16.37
C PHE A 431 -20.21 -10.87 15.73
N TYR A 432 -19.18 -11.46 16.31
CA TYR A 432 -17.84 -11.47 15.73
C TYR A 432 -17.17 -12.81 15.99
N THR A 433 -16.66 -13.43 14.92
CA THR A 433 -15.99 -14.74 14.94
C THR A 433 -14.61 -14.64 14.30
N PHE A 434 -13.63 -15.35 14.84
CA PHE A 434 -12.27 -15.41 14.34
C PHE A 434 -11.74 -16.83 14.40
N HIS A 435 -10.78 -17.19 13.56
CA HIS A 435 -10.14 -18.52 13.57
C HIS A 435 -8.62 -18.38 13.71
N HIS A 436 -8.06 -17.44 12.97
CA HIS A 436 -6.65 -17.10 13.03
C HIS A 436 -6.50 -15.58 12.99
N MET A 437 -5.69 -15.07 13.91
CA MET A 437 -5.28 -13.69 14.00
C MET A 437 -3.79 -13.67 14.23
N ARG A 438 -3.07 -12.90 13.42
CA ARG A 438 -1.71 -12.49 13.73
C ARG A 438 -1.39 -11.21 12.98
N HIS A 439 -0.88 -10.24 13.71
CA HIS A 439 -0.44 -8.99 13.15
C HIS A 439 0.70 -8.43 14.00
N ARG A 440 1.70 -7.88 13.34
CA ARG A 440 2.87 -7.27 13.97
C ARG A 440 3.24 -6.01 13.19
N GLU A 441 3.49 -4.94 13.92
CA GLU A 441 4.01 -3.70 13.36
C GLU A 441 5.10 -3.12 14.25
N SER A 442 5.98 -2.36 13.62
CA SER A 442 7.01 -1.54 14.25
C SER A 442 6.92 -0.14 13.64
N PRO A 443 7.20 0.94 14.39
CA PRO A 443 7.15 2.28 13.84
C PRO A 443 8.26 2.48 12.78
N GLY A 444 7.91 3.08 11.65
CA GLY A 444 8.87 3.53 10.63
C GLY A 444 9.69 4.74 11.08
N LEU A 445 9.12 5.63 11.89
CA LEU A 445 9.80 6.78 12.49
C LEU A 445 9.59 6.81 14.00
N ARG A 446 10.65 7.13 14.75
CA ARG A 446 10.61 7.13 16.23
C ARG A 446 9.83 8.32 16.79
N VAL A 447 10.15 9.55 16.38
CA VAL A 447 9.45 10.76 16.82
C VAL A 447 8.51 11.23 15.71
N ARG A 448 7.20 11.16 15.98
CA ARG A 448 6.15 11.41 14.99
C ARG A 448 5.38 12.66 15.41
N ASN A 449 5.70 13.81 14.82
CA ASN A 449 5.16 15.11 15.21
C ASN A 449 4.30 15.69 14.08
N ASP A 450 2.99 15.54 14.20
CA ASP A 450 2.02 16.18 13.32
C ASP A 450 1.60 17.53 13.89
N PHE A 451 1.82 18.59 13.12
CA PHE A 451 1.58 19.98 13.56
C PHE A 451 0.22 20.53 13.12
N TYR A 452 -0.72 19.72 12.65
CA TYR A 452 -2.09 20.19 12.44
C TYR A 452 -2.80 20.44 13.78
N PHE A 453 -3.73 21.41 13.78
CA PHE A 453 -4.54 21.76 14.96
C PHE A 453 -5.25 20.53 15.56
N GLU A 454 -5.77 19.65 14.71
CA GLU A 454 -6.45 18.40 15.10
C GLU A 454 -5.50 17.44 15.83
N ALA A 455 -4.25 17.36 15.41
CA ALA A 455 -3.24 16.48 15.98
C ALA A 455 -2.74 16.94 17.36
N PHE A 456 -3.16 18.13 17.80
CA PHE A 456 -2.84 18.62 19.13
C PHE A 456 -3.72 18.05 20.24
N GLU A 457 -4.84 17.40 19.90
CA GLU A 457 -5.67 16.73 20.89
C GLU A 457 -4.99 15.42 21.36
N PRO A 458 -4.64 15.29 22.66
CA PRO A 458 -3.83 14.17 23.15
C PRO A 458 -4.43 12.79 22.94
N ILE A 459 -5.75 12.64 23.09
CA ILE A 459 -6.40 11.32 22.97
C ILE A 459 -6.41 10.86 21.53
N TRP A 460 -6.72 11.75 20.59
CA TRP A 460 -6.63 11.48 19.15
C TRP A 460 -5.20 11.12 18.74
N ALA A 461 -4.21 11.87 19.23
CA ALA A 461 -2.80 11.61 18.94
C ALA A 461 -2.38 10.22 19.44
N ALA A 462 -2.75 9.85 20.67
CA ALA A 462 -2.47 8.54 21.23
C ALA A 462 -3.13 7.40 20.41
N ARG A 463 -4.41 7.55 20.04
CA ARG A 463 -5.15 6.56 19.22
C ARG A 463 -4.55 6.39 17.82
N ASN A 464 -4.04 7.47 17.23
CA ASN A 464 -3.40 7.47 15.91
C ASN A 464 -1.86 7.37 15.97
N ARG A 465 -1.31 6.95 17.12
CA ARG A 465 0.12 6.62 17.30
C ARG A 465 1.09 7.80 17.10
N VAL A 466 0.63 9.03 17.25
CA VAL A 466 1.45 10.25 17.25
C VAL A 466 2.04 10.46 18.65
N ASN A 467 3.36 10.53 18.77
CA ASN A 467 4.07 10.63 20.06
C ASN A 467 4.96 11.88 20.17
N GLY A 468 5.17 12.63 19.09
CA GLY A 468 6.02 13.80 19.05
C GLY A 468 5.26 15.08 19.41
N ALA A 469 5.95 16.02 20.05
CA ALA A 469 5.45 17.37 20.30
C ALA A 469 6.59 18.37 20.49
N MET A 470 6.35 19.66 20.17
CA MET A 470 7.32 20.74 20.45
C MET A 470 7.24 21.25 21.88
N ASN A 471 6.05 21.18 22.50
CA ASN A 471 5.83 21.52 23.90
C ASN A 471 5.31 20.29 24.63
N TYR A 472 5.69 20.13 25.89
CA TYR A 472 5.14 19.07 26.71
C TYR A 472 3.64 19.27 26.97
N ARG A 473 2.89 18.18 26.88
CA ARG A 473 1.50 18.05 27.32
C ARG A 473 1.30 16.64 27.89
N GLU A 474 0.29 16.45 28.71
CA GLU A 474 -0.09 15.10 29.14
C GLU A 474 -0.77 14.38 27.97
N GLN A 475 -0.37 13.12 27.75
CA GLN A 475 -0.91 12.25 26.72
C GLN A 475 -0.78 10.78 27.18
N PRO A 476 -1.78 9.91 26.93
CA PRO A 476 -1.64 8.48 27.18
C PRO A 476 -0.39 7.91 26.50
N GLY A 477 0.41 7.18 27.28
CA GLY A 477 1.70 6.62 26.82
C GLY A 477 2.86 7.63 26.74
N GLY A 478 2.65 8.89 27.11
CA GLY A 478 3.69 9.93 27.12
C GLY A 478 4.13 10.39 25.73
N LEU A 479 5.17 11.23 25.70
CA LEU A 479 5.64 11.91 24.49
C LEU A 479 7.17 11.79 24.32
N GLU A 480 7.63 11.93 23.09
CA GLU A 480 9.03 12.20 22.75
C GLU A 480 9.17 13.64 22.22
N CYS A 481 9.33 14.60 23.14
CA CYS A 481 9.31 16.02 22.79
C CYS A 481 10.67 16.59 22.33
N TYR A 482 10.61 17.59 21.43
CA TYR A 482 11.75 18.39 20.99
C TYR A 482 11.64 19.81 21.59
N TRP A 483 12.53 20.14 22.53
CA TRP A 483 12.51 21.42 23.22
C TRP A 483 13.11 22.54 22.37
N ALA A 484 12.24 23.50 22.00
CA ALA A 484 12.58 24.81 21.44
C ALA A 484 13.36 24.79 20.10
N VAL A 485 13.61 25.98 19.56
CA VAL A 485 14.48 26.26 18.42
C VAL A 485 15.00 27.70 18.55
N HIS A 486 16.05 28.05 17.81
CA HIS A 486 16.67 29.38 17.81
C HIS A 486 17.10 29.82 19.21
N THR A 487 17.78 28.92 19.93
CA THR A 487 18.03 29.05 21.37
C THR A 487 19.22 29.93 21.73
N PHE A 488 20.02 30.40 20.77
CA PHE A 488 21.18 31.25 21.04
C PHE A 488 20.84 32.50 21.85
N TYR A 489 19.92 33.36 21.38
CA TYR A 489 19.54 34.55 22.13
C TYR A 489 18.61 34.30 23.32
N PRO A 490 17.64 33.37 23.27
CA PRO A 490 16.88 32.98 24.45
C PRO A 490 17.77 32.52 25.62
N LEU A 491 18.86 31.78 25.34
CA LEU A 491 19.79 31.34 26.36
C LEU A 491 20.94 32.32 26.60
N MET A 492 21.15 33.33 25.77
CA MET A 492 22.23 34.30 25.95
C MET A 492 21.86 35.67 25.34
N PRO A 493 20.87 36.37 25.94
CA PRO A 493 20.28 37.55 25.34
C PRO A 493 21.27 38.72 25.31
N PRO A 494 21.37 39.46 24.18
CA PRO A 494 22.27 40.61 24.07
C PRO A 494 22.09 41.66 25.17
N SER A 495 20.87 41.85 25.67
CA SER A 495 20.54 42.78 26.76
C SER A 495 21.33 42.52 28.05
N ASP A 496 21.75 41.28 28.27
CA ASP A 496 22.37 40.86 29.52
C ASP A 496 23.91 40.81 29.41
N PHE A 497 24.45 40.72 28.19
CA PHE A 497 25.86 40.38 27.98
C PHE A 497 26.60 41.29 27.00
N PHE A 498 25.94 41.93 26.03
CA PHE A 498 26.66 42.55 24.91
C PHE A 498 27.50 43.76 25.33
N ASP A 499 27.00 44.58 26.26
CA ASP A 499 27.71 45.80 26.70
C ASP A 499 29.03 45.48 27.42
N GLU A 500 29.05 44.42 28.24
CA GLU A 500 30.24 43.99 28.99
C GLU A 500 31.11 43.01 28.20
N HIS A 501 30.48 42.19 27.34
CA HIS A 501 31.12 41.10 26.59
C HIS A 501 30.71 41.11 25.11
N PRO A 502 31.06 42.16 24.34
CA PRO A 502 30.74 42.21 22.92
C PRO A 502 31.43 41.09 22.13
N ASP A 503 32.54 40.55 22.63
CA ASP A 503 33.29 39.43 22.05
C ASP A 503 32.56 38.08 22.13
N TYR A 504 31.46 37.98 22.88
CA TYR A 504 30.57 36.84 22.90
C TYR A 504 29.69 36.74 21.65
N TYR A 505 29.56 37.83 20.91
CA TYR A 505 28.69 37.93 19.74
C TYR A 505 29.51 38.00 18.44
N SER A 506 28.84 37.85 17.31
CA SER A 506 29.51 37.74 16.02
C SER A 506 30.35 38.97 15.70
N LEU A 507 31.57 38.72 15.20
CA LEU A 507 32.32 39.74 14.45
C LEU A 507 31.77 39.76 13.03
N ILE A 508 31.31 40.90 12.55
CA ILE A 508 30.84 41.08 11.18
C ILE A 508 31.48 42.38 10.66
N ASP A 509 32.20 42.30 9.54
CA ASP A 509 32.89 43.42 8.91
C ASP A 509 33.78 44.22 9.89
N GLY A 510 34.49 43.49 10.75
CA GLY A 510 35.41 44.03 11.74
C GLY A 510 34.74 44.62 12.99
N LYS A 511 33.41 44.52 13.15
CA LYS A 511 32.68 45.01 14.32
C LYS A 511 31.93 43.90 15.04
N ARG A 512 31.96 43.90 16.37
CA ARG A 512 31.10 43.02 17.17
C ARG A 512 29.68 43.57 17.13
N VAL A 513 28.71 42.72 16.77
CA VAL A 513 27.30 43.11 16.59
C VAL A 513 26.38 42.03 17.13
N HIS A 514 25.19 42.45 17.58
CA HIS A 514 24.13 41.54 18.07
C HIS A 514 22.79 41.71 17.33
N HIS A 515 22.73 42.61 16.35
CA HIS A 515 21.55 42.79 15.50
C HIS A 515 21.72 41.98 14.22
N HIS A 516 20.77 41.09 13.90
CA HIS A 516 20.90 40.10 12.82
C HIS A 516 22.24 39.33 12.84
N ALA A 517 22.65 38.93 14.03
CA ALA A 517 23.94 38.28 14.28
C ALA A 517 23.77 36.99 15.09
N GLN A 518 24.86 36.23 15.19
CA GLN A 518 24.94 34.98 15.95
C GLN A 518 25.88 35.14 17.16
N LEU A 519 26.14 34.05 17.89
CA LEU A 519 27.16 34.00 18.94
C LEU A 519 28.55 33.70 18.35
N CYS A 520 29.61 34.13 19.05
CA CYS A 520 30.99 33.75 18.75
C CYS A 520 31.27 32.37 19.35
N LEU A 521 31.02 31.31 18.58
CA LEU A 521 30.99 29.93 19.09
C LEU A 521 32.35 29.40 19.56
N THR A 522 33.46 29.98 19.11
CA THR A 522 34.81 29.64 19.59
C THR A 522 35.23 30.38 20.86
N ASN A 523 34.37 31.23 21.42
CA ASN A 523 34.67 31.94 22.67
C ASN A 523 34.45 31.00 23.88
N PRO A 524 35.46 30.77 24.73
CA PRO A 524 35.34 29.84 25.87
C PRO A 524 34.30 30.30 26.91
N GLY A 525 34.06 31.61 27.04
CA GLY A 525 33.02 32.16 27.91
C GLY A 525 31.62 31.78 27.43
N VAL A 526 31.38 31.92 26.12
CA VAL A 526 30.12 31.49 25.46
C VAL A 526 29.89 30.01 25.70
N LEU A 527 30.87 29.16 25.41
CA LEU A 527 30.74 27.70 25.60
C LEU A 527 30.40 27.32 27.04
N ARG A 528 31.09 27.90 28.02
CA ARG A 528 30.82 27.65 29.43
C ARG A 528 29.40 28.05 29.82
N ILE A 529 29.01 29.29 29.54
CA ILE A 529 27.68 29.82 29.93
C ILE A 529 26.56 29.02 29.26
N PHE A 530 26.72 28.69 27.98
CA PHE A 530 25.71 27.96 27.24
C PHE A 530 25.56 26.52 27.74
N THR A 531 26.68 25.85 28.04
CA THR A 531 26.69 24.50 28.63
C THR A 531 25.97 24.49 29.98
N GLU A 532 26.29 25.45 30.86
CA GLU A 532 25.64 25.59 32.17
C GLU A 532 24.12 25.81 32.05
N ARG A 533 23.70 26.66 31.10
CA ARG A 533 22.28 26.95 30.88
C ARG A 533 21.53 25.77 30.26
N ILE A 534 22.12 25.03 29.32
CA ILE A 534 21.51 23.81 28.76
C ILE A 534 21.35 22.73 29.84
N LEU A 535 22.38 22.47 30.65
CA LEU A 535 22.28 21.51 31.76
C LEU A 535 21.17 21.92 32.75
N ARG A 536 21.06 23.22 33.02
CA ARG A 536 19.97 23.75 33.85
C ARG A 536 18.59 23.51 33.23
N VAL A 537 18.42 23.80 31.94
CA VAL A 537 17.15 23.55 31.22
C VAL A 537 16.76 22.08 31.29
N ILE A 538 17.71 21.15 31.12
CA ILE A 538 17.45 19.71 31.19
C ILE A 538 16.98 19.32 32.60
N ARG A 539 17.62 19.83 33.66
CA ARG A 539 17.19 19.58 35.05
C ARG A 539 15.80 20.13 35.35
N GLU A 540 15.50 21.32 34.87
CA GLU A 540 14.21 21.99 35.09
C GLU A 540 13.09 21.40 34.24
N ASN A 541 13.43 20.79 33.10
CA ASN A 541 12.48 20.24 32.14
C ASN A 541 12.90 18.83 31.66
N PRO A 542 12.96 17.82 32.55
CA PRO A 542 13.50 16.50 32.23
C PRO A 542 12.62 15.67 31.28
N GLN A 543 11.42 16.14 30.95
CA GLN A 543 10.45 15.44 30.10
C GLN A 543 10.80 15.46 28.60
N TYR A 544 11.62 16.40 28.13
CA TYR A 544 12.00 16.48 26.71
C TYR A 544 13.07 15.44 26.35
N LEU A 545 12.99 14.89 25.15
CA LEU A 545 13.99 13.95 24.65
C LEU A 545 15.17 14.70 24.01
N ILE A 546 14.86 15.71 23.20
CA ILE A 546 15.82 16.48 22.41
C ILE A 546 15.82 17.93 22.89
N TYR A 547 17.01 18.51 23.14
CA TYR A 547 17.17 19.91 23.55
C TYR A 547 17.95 20.70 22.51
N SER A 548 17.36 21.80 22.03
CA SER A 548 17.92 22.59 20.94
C SER A 548 19.08 23.48 21.38
N VAL A 549 20.20 23.39 20.67
CA VAL A 549 21.34 24.31 20.67
C VAL A 549 21.49 24.81 19.24
N SER A 550 20.82 25.93 18.91
CA SER A 550 20.68 26.35 17.52
C SER A 550 20.77 27.86 17.31
N GLN A 551 21.30 28.21 16.14
CA GLN A 551 21.42 29.57 15.62
C GLN A 551 20.08 30.31 15.63
N ASN A 552 20.12 31.63 15.76
CA ASN A 552 18.95 32.48 15.60
C ASN A 552 18.41 32.43 14.15
N ASP A 553 17.14 32.78 13.94
CA ASP A 553 16.45 32.71 12.64
C ASP A 553 16.85 33.83 11.66
N TRP A 554 18.15 33.97 11.41
CA TRP A 554 18.75 34.90 10.46
C TRP A 554 20.22 34.51 10.19
N ALA A 555 20.86 35.17 9.22
CA ALA A 555 22.26 34.95 8.87
C ALA A 555 23.25 35.60 9.88
N GLY A 556 24.43 35.99 9.40
CA GLY A 556 25.44 36.68 10.22
C GLY A 556 26.32 35.74 11.06
N PRO A 557 26.99 34.73 10.46
CA PRO A 557 27.98 33.93 11.16
C PRO A 557 29.14 34.81 11.67
N CYS A 558 29.77 34.38 12.77
CA CYS A 558 30.93 35.08 13.30
C CYS A 558 32.13 34.97 12.34
N GLN A 559 32.64 36.11 11.90
CA GLN A 559 33.79 36.23 11.00
C GLN A 559 35.14 36.34 11.72
N CYS A 560 35.19 36.06 13.04
CA CYS A 560 36.47 36.09 13.76
C CYS A 560 37.41 34.96 13.27
N ASP A 561 38.72 35.18 13.39
CA ASP A 561 39.73 34.25 12.88
C ASP A 561 39.53 32.80 13.38
N ALA A 562 39.14 32.64 14.65
CA ALA A 562 38.93 31.32 15.24
C ALA A 562 37.71 30.58 14.66
N CYS A 563 36.56 31.26 14.52
CA CYS A 563 35.36 30.66 13.89
C CYS A 563 35.65 30.35 12.42
N GLN A 564 36.27 31.29 11.70
CA GLN A 564 36.54 31.14 10.27
C GLN A 564 37.65 30.12 9.98
N ALA A 565 38.57 29.88 10.91
CA ALA A 565 39.52 28.78 10.79
C ALA A 565 38.82 27.41 10.75
N ILE A 566 37.78 27.22 11.58
CA ILE A 566 36.96 25.98 11.56
C ILE A 566 36.13 25.94 10.28
N ALA A 567 35.40 27.01 9.94
CA ALA A 567 34.53 27.02 8.76
C ALA A 567 35.30 26.72 7.46
N LYS A 568 36.50 27.30 7.29
CA LYS A 568 37.37 27.04 6.14
C LYS A 568 37.88 25.60 6.10
N ARG A 569 38.25 25.03 7.25
CA ARG A 569 38.73 23.64 7.34
C ARG A 569 37.62 22.64 7.00
N GLU A 570 36.41 22.90 7.48
CA GLU A 570 35.23 22.06 7.21
C GLU A 570 34.57 22.34 5.86
N GLU A 571 35.02 23.40 5.15
CA GLU A 571 34.39 23.91 3.93
C GLU A 571 32.88 24.18 4.11
N SER A 572 32.46 24.51 5.34
CA SER A 572 31.07 24.74 5.73
C SER A 572 30.98 25.62 6.98
N GLU A 573 30.05 26.57 6.99
CA GLU A 573 29.71 27.39 8.16
C GLU A 573 29.02 26.58 9.28
N SER A 574 28.63 25.33 9.02
CA SER A 574 28.17 24.40 10.06
C SER A 574 29.32 23.91 10.94
N GLY A 575 30.57 24.05 10.50
CA GLY A 575 31.76 23.62 11.24
C GLY A 575 31.84 24.19 12.65
N PRO A 576 31.83 25.54 12.83
CA PRO A 576 31.78 26.18 14.15
C PRO A 576 30.59 25.74 15.00
N VAL A 577 29.41 25.57 14.40
CA VAL A 577 28.18 25.13 15.11
C VAL A 577 28.33 23.72 15.63
N LEU A 578 28.75 22.78 14.78
CA LEU A 578 28.89 21.38 15.17
C LEU A 578 30.02 21.19 16.18
N TRP A 579 31.12 21.92 16.05
CA TRP A 579 32.19 21.94 17.05
C TRP A 579 31.69 22.38 18.44
N PHE A 580 30.87 23.42 18.48
CA PHE A 580 30.28 23.93 19.72
C PHE A 580 29.27 22.94 20.34
N VAL A 581 28.36 22.43 19.50
CA VAL A 581 27.32 21.47 19.90
C VAL A 581 27.93 20.18 20.43
N ASN A 582 28.97 19.65 19.79
CA ASN A 582 29.64 18.41 20.24
C ASN A 582 30.22 18.55 21.65
N GLN A 583 30.75 19.70 22.03
CA GLN A 583 31.28 19.93 23.39
C GLN A 583 30.17 20.00 24.44
N ILE A 584 29.05 20.67 24.11
CA ILE A 584 27.87 20.71 24.98
C ILE A 584 27.29 19.30 25.13
N ALA A 585 27.18 18.56 24.03
CA ALA A 585 26.67 17.20 24.02
C ALA A 585 27.54 16.23 24.84
N GLU A 586 28.86 16.39 24.83
CA GLU A 586 29.77 15.65 25.72
C GLU A 586 29.50 15.96 27.20
N ALA A 587 29.26 17.24 27.55
CA ALA A 587 28.92 17.61 28.91
C ALA A 587 27.56 17.06 29.35
N VAL A 588 26.58 17.08 28.45
CA VAL A 588 25.23 16.55 28.69
C VAL A 588 25.25 15.03 28.88
N GLU A 589 26.02 14.30 28.08
CA GLU A 589 26.15 12.84 28.20
C GLU A 589 26.62 12.38 29.58
N LYS A 590 27.48 13.17 30.24
CA LYS A 590 28.02 12.86 31.57
C LYS A 590 26.95 12.83 32.68
N GLU A 591 25.88 13.61 32.53
CA GLU A 591 24.78 13.72 33.52
C GLU A 591 23.47 13.07 33.02
N PHE A 592 23.24 13.11 31.70
CA PHE A 592 21.99 12.72 31.05
C PHE A 592 22.25 11.86 29.81
N PRO A 593 22.73 10.61 29.97
CA PRO A 593 23.17 9.75 28.85
C PRO A 593 22.05 9.37 27.87
N HIS A 594 20.78 9.58 28.24
CA HIS A 594 19.62 9.27 27.39
C HIS A 594 19.03 10.49 26.67
N LYS A 595 19.60 11.69 26.89
CA LYS A 595 19.12 12.94 26.27
C LYS A 595 19.92 13.26 25.02
N LEU A 596 19.24 13.90 24.07
CA LEU A 596 19.81 14.28 22.78
C LEU A 596 19.93 15.80 22.70
N ILE A 597 20.96 16.28 22.00
CA ILE A 597 21.16 17.68 21.67
C ILE A 597 20.88 17.90 20.19
N GLY A 598 19.85 18.68 19.91
CA GLY A 598 19.46 19.03 18.55
C GLY A 598 20.15 20.31 18.09
N THR A 599 20.55 20.39 16.83
CA THR A 599 21.04 21.64 16.21
C THR A 599 20.54 21.76 14.77
N LEU A 600 20.53 22.98 14.23
CA LEU A 600 20.02 23.24 12.89
C LEU A 600 21.12 23.10 11.83
N ALA A 601 20.75 22.46 10.72
CA ALA A 601 21.40 22.61 9.42
C ALA A 601 20.43 23.38 8.51
N TYR A 602 20.46 24.70 8.60
CA TYR A 602 19.44 25.61 8.07
C TYR A 602 20.10 26.87 7.52
N GLN A 603 19.61 27.38 6.39
CA GLN A 603 20.17 28.55 5.70
C GLN A 603 21.70 28.41 5.50
N TYR A 604 22.49 29.29 6.11
CA TYR A 604 23.94 29.33 5.95
C TYR A 604 24.66 28.11 6.56
N THR A 605 23.99 27.30 7.40
CA THR A 605 24.53 26.06 8.00
C THR A 605 23.95 24.79 7.39
N ARG A 606 23.31 24.87 6.21
CA ARG A 606 22.70 23.69 5.58
C ARG A 606 23.73 22.66 5.13
N LYS A 607 24.88 23.11 4.60
CA LYS A 607 25.94 22.24 4.07
C LYS A 607 26.60 21.39 5.17
N PRO A 608 26.77 20.07 4.99
CA PRO A 608 27.47 19.22 5.96
C PRO A 608 28.96 19.57 6.12
N CYS A 609 29.51 19.23 7.28
CA CYS A 609 30.94 19.41 7.57
C CYS A 609 31.79 18.38 6.83
N LYS A 610 32.99 18.77 6.39
CA LYS A 610 33.92 17.86 5.70
C LYS A 610 34.53 16.80 6.61
N THR A 611 34.90 17.14 7.85
CA THR A 611 35.65 16.25 8.74
C THR A 611 35.09 16.11 10.14
N ILE A 612 34.43 17.14 10.69
CA ILE A 612 33.73 17.01 11.98
C ILE A 612 32.46 16.20 11.78
N THR A 613 32.29 15.16 12.59
CA THR A 613 31.06 14.37 12.65
C THR A 613 30.27 14.68 13.93
N PRO A 614 28.92 14.60 13.92
CA PRO A 614 28.12 14.71 15.14
C PRO A 614 28.43 13.57 16.12
N ARG A 615 28.36 13.85 17.42
CA ARG A 615 28.40 12.80 18.47
C ARG A 615 27.12 11.94 18.42
N ASP A 616 27.18 10.76 19.06
CA ASP A 616 26.04 9.84 19.14
C ASP A 616 24.78 10.46 19.77
N ASN A 617 24.92 11.40 20.68
CA ASN A 617 23.80 12.11 21.30
C ASN A 617 23.49 13.47 20.64
N VAL A 618 23.97 13.72 19.41
CA VAL A 618 23.64 14.91 18.62
C VAL A 618 22.68 14.55 17.49
N VAL A 619 21.67 15.40 17.27
CA VAL A 619 20.66 15.26 16.22
C VAL A 619 20.74 16.48 15.31
N ILE A 620 21.00 16.26 14.02
CA ILE A 620 21.02 17.34 13.03
C ILE A 620 19.61 17.55 12.48
N ARG A 621 19.10 18.77 12.58
CA ARG A 621 17.76 19.13 12.14
C ARG A 621 17.80 19.93 10.84
N LEU A 622 17.27 19.36 9.76
CA LEU A 622 17.14 20.02 8.46
C LEU A 622 15.72 20.55 8.26
N CYS A 623 15.58 21.61 7.48
CA CYS A 623 14.29 22.19 7.09
C CYS A 623 14.14 22.15 5.57
N SER A 624 13.00 21.68 5.06
CA SER A 624 12.71 21.58 3.61
C SER A 624 12.11 22.87 3.01
N ILE A 625 12.26 24.01 3.69
CA ILE A 625 11.51 25.24 3.41
C ILE A 625 11.69 25.77 1.97
N GLU A 626 12.84 25.49 1.34
CA GLU A 626 13.16 25.91 -0.02
C GLU A 626 12.71 24.92 -1.12
N CYS A 627 12.14 23.78 -0.74
CA CYS A 627 11.75 22.72 -1.66
C CYS A 627 10.45 23.02 -2.42
N CYS A 628 10.28 22.33 -3.54
CA CYS A 628 8.99 22.15 -4.20
C CYS A 628 8.14 21.16 -3.39
N PHE A 629 6.89 21.51 -3.13
CA PHE A 629 5.93 20.64 -2.41
C PHE A 629 4.90 19.97 -3.33
N ALA A 630 5.03 20.14 -4.65
CA ALA A 630 4.18 19.50 -5.65
C ALA A 630 4.76 18.14 -6.11
N HIS A 631 6.08 17.97 -6.00
CA HIS A 631 6.81 16.81 -6.46
C HIS A 631 7.65 16.22 -5.34
N ASP A 632 7.88 14.90 -5.38
CA ASP A 632 8.77 14.26 -4.43
C ASP A 632 10.22 14.77 -4.58
N PHE A 633 11.06 14.47 -3.57
CA PHE A 633 12.43 14.97 -3.55
C PHE A 633 13.32 14.43 -4.69
N LEU A 634 13.14 13.17 -5.09
CA LEU A 634 14.06 12.50 -6.02
C LEU A 634 13.79 12.84 -7.48
N HIS A 635 12.57 13.29 -7.81
CA HIS A 635 12.15 13.57 -9.18
C HIS A 635 11.91 15.06 -9.48
N CYS A 636 12.36 15.97 -8.61
CA CYS A 636 12.20 17.41 -8.80
C CYS A 636 13.55 18.16 -8.83
N PRO A 637 13.88 18.88 -9.91
CA PRO A 637 15.14 19.65 -10.00
C PRO A 637 15.30 20.70 -8.89
N GLU A 638 14.20 21.32 -8.43
CA GLU A 638 14.25 22.31 -7.34
C GLU A 638 14.70 21.70 -6.00
N ASN A 639 14.50 20.38 -5.83
CA ASN A 639 14.79 19.67 -4.60
C ASN A 639 16.24 19.13 -4.54
N GLU A 640 16.99 19.13 -5.65
CA GLU A 640 18.33 18.53 -5.73
C GLU A 640 19.30 19.05 -4.67
N SER A 641 19.25 20.34 -4.36
CA SER A 641 20.17 20.94 -3.38
C SER A 641 19.90 20.42 -1.98
N PHE A 642 18.63 20.20 -1.63
CA PHE A 642 18.21 19.66 -0.34
C PHE A 642 18.49 18.16 -0.23
N VAL A 643 18.28 17.40 -1.31
CA VAL A 643 18.65 15.98 -1.38
C VAL A 643 20.14 15.80 -1.10
N LYS A 644 21.01 16.57 -1.78
CA LYS A 644 22.46 16.54 -1.55
C LYS A 644 22.85 16.85 -0.10
N ASP A 645 22.14 17.80 0.52
CA ASP A 645 22.37 18.15 1.92
C ASP A 645 21.92 17.02 2.87
N ILE A 646 20.74 16.40 2.66
CA ILE A 646 20.29 15.24 3.45
C ILE A 646 21.24 14.06 3.30
N GLU A 647 21.60 13.67 2.08
CA GLU A 647 22.51 12.54 1.82
C GLU A 647 23.88 12.79 2.47
N GLY A 648 24.41 14.01 2.32
CA GLY A 648 25.69 14.39 2.89
C GLY A 648 25.68 14.39 4.43
N TRP A 649 24.59 14.83 5.06
CA TRP A 649 24.43 14.71 6.51
C TRP A 649 24.21 13.28 6.97
N ALA A 650 23.37 12.50 6.29
CA ALA A 650 23.10 11.10 6.62
C ALA A 650 24.38 10.24 6.56
N ALA A 651 25.32 10.58 5.68
CA ALA A 651 26.62 9.91 5.58
C ALA A 651 27.52 10.09 6.82
N ILE A 652 27.35 11.17 7.60
CA ILE A 652 28.22 11.49 8.74
C ILE A 652 27.49 11.55 10.09
N ALA A 653 26.17 11.71 10.08
CA ALA A 653 25.34 11.88 11.27
C ALA A 653 24.52 10.61 11.55
N PRO A 654 24.57 10.06 12.78
CA PRO A 654 23.82 8.86 13.11
C PRO A 654 22.31 9.12 13.27
N LYS A 655 21.90 10.38 13.41
CA LYS A 655 20.51 10.78 13.71
C LYS A 655 20.19 12.12 13.05
N LEU A 656 19.22 12.13 12.16
CA LEU A 656 18.61 13.33 11.63
C LEU A 656 17.23 13.56 12.25
N TYR A 657 16.79 14.82 12.24
CA TYR A 657 15.40 15.19 12.50
C TYR A 657 14.94 16.12 11.38
N ILE A 658 13.76 15.92 10.83
CA ILE A 658 13.30 16.74 9.71
C ILE A 658 12.21 17.69 10.18
N TRP A 659 12.37 18.96 9.83
CA TRP A 659 11.31 19.95 9.87
C TRP A 659 10.77 20.10 8.44
N ASP A 660 9.71 19.37 8.13
CA ASP A 660 9.03 19.42 6.83
C ASP A 660 7.82 20.36 6.89
N TYR A 661 7.26 20.72 5.74
CA TYR A 661 6.16 21.68 5.62
C TYR A 661 5.05 21.15 4.70
N VAL A 662 3.82 21.13 5.20
CA VAL A 662 2.67 20.55 4.49
C VAL A 662 1.53 21.54 4.28
N VAL A 663 1.80 22.84 4.41
CA VAL A 663 0.80 23.92 4.40
C VAL A 663 1.28 25.14 3.61
N ASN A 664 0.32 25.94 3.11
CA ASN A 664 0.56 27.29 2.60
C ASN A 664 0.36 28.34 3.72
N PHE A 665 1.44 28.87 4.29
CA PHE A 665 1.36 29.86 5.39
C PHE A 665 0.70 31.17 4.98
N SER A 666 0.73 31.52 3.70
CA SER A 666 0.10 32.74 3.19
C SER A 666 -1.43 32.62 3.11
N HIS A 667 -1.95 31.40 2.95
CA HIS A 667 -3.38 31.12 2.76
C HIS A 667 -3.76 29.71 3.24
N TYR A 668 -3.97 29.51 4.55
CA TYR A 668 -4.33 28.20 5.14
C TYR A 668 -5.57 27.56 4.51
N ILE A 669 -6.57 28.35 4.12
CA ILE A 669 -7.85 27.84 3.56
C ILE A 669 -7.71 27.46 2.07
N GLN A 670 -6.73 28.00 1.35
CA GLN A 670 -6.65 27.82 -0.10
C GLN A 670 -6.31 26.36 -0.49
N PRO A 671 -6.77 25.85 -1.65
CA PRO A 671 -6.33 24.54 -2.14
C PRO A 671 -4.80 24.43 -2.23
N TYR A 672 -4.25 23.30 -1.80
CA TYR A 672 -2.81 23.06 -1.77
C TYR A 672 -2.48 21.59 -2.14
N PRO A 673 -2.20 21.26 -3.41
CA PRO A 673 -2.19 19.87 -3.90
C PRO A 673 -0.91 19.07 -3.56
N ASN A 674 -0.60 18.87 -2.27
CA ASN A 674 0.64 18.23 -1.81
C ASN A 674 0.46 16.84 -1.15
N PHE A 675 -0.71 16.19 -1.26
CA PHE A 675 -0.86 14.85 -0.64
C PHE A 675 0.04 13.79 -1.28
N ARG A 676 0.26 13.88 -2.61
CA ARG A 676 1.01 12.88 -3.38
C ARG A 676 2.50 12.80 -3.00
N VAL A 677 3.05 13.85 -2.36
CA VAL A 677 4.46 13.87 -1.96
C VAL A 677 4.71 13.32 -0.55
N LEU A 678 3.67 13.25 0.30
CA LEU A 678 3.82 12.89 1.72
C LEU A 678 4.51 11.53 1.90
N GLN A 679 4.01 10.49 1.22
CA GLN A 679 4.55 9.14 1.32
C GLN A 679 6.02 9.03 0.84
N PRO A 680 6.35 9.39 -0.42
CA PRO A 680 7.74 9.25 -0.88
C PRO A 680 8.72 10.12 -0.09
N ASN A 681 8.30 11.30 0.39
CA ASN A 681 9.14 12.15 1.23
C ASN A 681 9.44 11.50 2.59
N LEU A 682 8.42 10.94 3.26
CA LEU A 682 8.60 10.24 4.54
C LEU A 682 9.46 8.98 4.41
N GLN A 683 9.32 8.24 3.30
CA GLN A 683 10.21 7.11 2.97
C GLN A 683 11.65 7.60 2.80
N PHE A 684 11.86 8.66 2.03
CA PHE A 684 13.18 9.26 1.84
C PHE A 684 13.81 9.68 3.18
N PHE A 685 13.07 10.33 4.08
CA PHE A 685 13.59 10.70 5.39
C PHE A 685 13.96 9.49 6.25
N ARG A 686 13.09 8.48 6.34
CA ARG A 686 13.36 7.23 7.08
C ARG A 686 14.65 6.57 6.59
N ASP A 687 14.83 6.52 5.27
CA ASP A 687 15.96 5.83 4.63
C ASP A 687 17.28 6.63 4.76
N HIS A 688 17.22 7.88 5.25
CA HIS A 688 18.36 8.77 5.47
C HIS A 688 18.58 9.11 6.96
N ASN A 689 18.43 8.13 7.85
CA ASN A 689 18.70 8.24 9.30
C ASN A 689 17.80 9.25 10.05
N ALA A 690 16.65 9.66 9.51
CA ALA A 690 15.71 10.47 10.27
C ALA A 690 15.10 9.66 11.42
N ILE A 691 15.40 10.05 12.66
CA ILE A 691 14.76 9.49 13.84
C ILE A 691 13.42 10.16 14.13
N GLY A 692 13.15 11.30 13.50
CA GLY A 692 11.95 12.07 13.74
C GLY A 692 11.64 13.05 12.62
N VAL A 693 10.34 13.29 12.43
CA VAL A 693 9.82 14.24 11.46
C VAL A 693 8.77 15.10 12.16
N MET A 694 8.84 16.40 11.91
CA MET A 694 7.78 17.35 12.20
C MET A 694 7.20 17.87 10.89
N GLU A 695 5.94 17.57 10.64
CA GLU A 695 5.18 18.10 9.49
C GLU A 695 4.53 19.42 9.88
N GLN A 696 5.20 20.56 9.64
CA GLN A 696 4.64 21.86 9.99
C GLN A 696 3.40 22.17 9.14
N ALA A 697 2.33 22.55 9.84
CA ALA A 697 1.01 22.68 9.26
C ALA A 697 0.23 23.88 9.82
N ALA A 698 -1.07 23.98 9.51
CA ALA A 698 -1.98 24.98 10.06
C ALA A 698 -2.30 24.67 11.54
N TYR A 699 -1.37 25.02 12.44
CA TYR A 699 -1.40 24.61 13.85
C TYR A 699 -2.26 25.51 14.75
N GLN A 700 -2.53 26.77 14.35
CA GLN A 700 -3.22 27.74 15.20
C GLN A 700 -4.75 27.63 15.17
N SER A 701 -5.33 27.02 14.15
CA SER A 701 -6.78 26.99 13.91
C SER A 701 -7.16 25.83 13.03
N ARG A 702 -8.33 25.25 13.28
CA ARG A 702 -9.03 24.43 12.28
C ARG A 702 -9.43 25.24 11.04
N GLY A 703 -9.81 24.54 9.98
CA GLY A 703 -10.34 25.13 8.74
C GLY A 703 -9.31 25.33 7.63
N GLY A 704 -8.07 24.87 7.82
CA GLY A 704 -7.15 24.72 6.70
C GLY A 704 -7.68 23.73 5.66
N GLU A 705 -7.25 23.88 4.40
CA GLU A 705 -7.69 22.97 3.35
C GLU A 705 -7.36 21.52 3.72
N PHE A 706 -8.37 20.65 3.67
CA PHE A 706 -8.28 19.23 4.06
C PHE A 706 -7.47 18.96 5.35
N ALA A 707 -7.48 19.87 6.32
CA ALA A 707 -6.67 19.76 7.54
C ALA A 707 -6.93 18.44 8.28
N GLU A 708 -8.21 18.06 8.43
CA GLU A 708 -8.61 16.81 9.08
C GLU A 708 -8.08 15.56 8.35
N LEU A 709 -8.16 15.53 7.01
CA LEU A 709 -7.66 14.43 6.19
C LEU A 709 -6.12 14.37 6.24
N ARG A 710 -5.46 15.52 6.14
CA ARG A 710 -4.00 15.61 6.09
C ARG A 710 -3.40 15.17 7.42
N ALA A 711 -3.97 15.58 8.54
CA ALA A 711 -3.58 15.11 9.87
C ALA A 711 -3.72 13.58 10.00
N TYR A 712 -4.85 13.02 9.56
CA TYR A 712 -5.06 11.58 9.59
C TYR A 712 -4.05 10.81 8.73
N VAL A 713 -3.82 11.24 7.49
CA VAL A 713 -2.86 10.62 6.57
C VAL A 713 -1.43 10.71 7.12
N ILE A 714 -1.02 11.88 7.61
CA ILE A 714 0.30 12.10 8.20
C ILE A 714 0.50 11.19 9.40
N ALA A 715 -0.47 11.08 10.32
CA ALA A 715 -0.36 10.19 11.47
C ALA A 715 -0.13 8.72 11.06
N LYS A 716 -0.84 8.24 10.01
CA LYS A 716 -0.68 6.88 9.49
C LYS A 716 0.68 6.66 8.82
N LEU A 717 1.13 7.61 8.00
CA LEU A 717 2.40 7.51 7.29
C LEU A 717 3.62 7.69 8.22
N LEU A 718 3.53 8.57 9.22
CA LEU A 718 4.57 8.71 10.25
C LEU A 718 4.76 7.39 11.03
N TRP A 719 3.68 6.63 11.24
CA TRP A 719 3.77 5.28 11.81
C TRP A 719 4.33 4.27 10.82
N ASN A 720 3.83 4.22 9.59
CA ASN A 720 4.30 3.30 8.57
C ASN A 720 4.32 3.97 7.18
N PRO A 721 5.49 4.43 6.71
CA PRO A 721 5.64 5.09 5.41
C PRO A 721 5.34 4.17 4.21
N ASP A 722 5.23 2.86 4.39
CA ASP A 722 5.00 1.89 3.30
C ASP A 722 3.52 1.49 3.14
N ARG A 723 2.61 2.04 3.94
CA ARG A 723 1.16 1.84 3.79
C ARG A 723 0.67 2.41 2.44
N ASP A 724 -0.27 1.77 1.76
CA ASP A 724 -0.87 2.38 0.55
C ASP A 724 -1.66 3.64 0.95
N VAL A 725 -1.11 4.81 0.60
CA VAL A 725 -1.69 6.10 0.95
C VAL A 725 -3.07 6.29 0.32
N ARG A 726 -3.35 5.66 -0.83
CA ARG A 726 -4.66 5.76 -1.49
C ARG A 726 -5.72 5.06 -0.66
N GLU A 727 -5.41 3.89 -0.09
CA GLU A 727 -6.34 3.19 0.80
C GLU A 727 -6.66 4.02 2.05
N ILE A 728 -5.66 4.70 2.63
CA ILE A 728 -5.87 5.59 3.79
C ILE A 728 -6.77 6.76 3.41
N ILE A 729 -6.53 7.39 2.26
CA ILE A 729 -7.36 8.50 1.78
C ILE A 729 -8.79 8.02 1.50
N ASP A 730 -8.96 6.89 0.82
CA ASP A 730 -10.28 6.36 0.49
C ASP A 730 -11.07 5.96 1.75
N ASP A 731 -10.43 5.28 2.70
CA ASP A 731 -11.01 4.95 4.01
C ASP A 731 -11.54 6.23 4.70
N PHE A 732 -10.73 7.29 4.76
CA PHE A 732 -11.18 8.59 5.27
C PHE A 732 -12.31 9.19 4.45
N MET A 733 -12.22 9.22 3.12
CA MET A 733 -13.23 9.86 2.26
C MET A 733 -14.61 9.24 2.49
N PHE A 734 -14.70 7.92 2.48
CA PHE A 734 -15.98 7.22 2.66
C PHE A 734 -16.41 7.15 4.12
N GLY A 735 -15.49 6.98 5.06
CA GLY A 735 -15.83 6.91 6.49
C GLY A 735 -16.20 8.27 7.10
N TYR A 736 -15.52 9.34 6.71
CA TYR A 736 -15.75 10.68 7.25
C TYR A 736 -16.90 11.43 6.57
N TYR A 737 -17.05 11.29 5.24
CA TYR A 737 -18.10 11.97 4.47
C TYR A 737 -19.27 11.06 4.06
N GLY A 738 -19.24 9.76 4.35
CA GLY A 738 -20.29 8.83 3.93
C GLY A 738 -20.42 8.81 2.40
N ARG A 739 -21.66 8.79 1.90
CA ARG A 739 -21.95 8.83 0.46
C ARG A 739 -21.43 10.08 -0.27
N SER A 740 -21.25 11.19 0.43
CA SER A 740 -20.65 12.39 -0.14
C SER A 740 -19.17 12.20 -0.46
N GLY A 741 -18.52 11.22 0.17
CA GLY A 741 -17.10 10.91 0.00
C GLY A 741 -16.67 10.71 -1.44
N GLN A 742 -17.50 10.10 -2.29
CA GLN A 742 -17.17 9.90 -3.71
C GLN A 742 -16.94 11.23 -4.46
N TYR A 743 -17.73 12.27 -4.17
CA TYR A 743 -17.62 13.56 -4.86
C TYR A 743 -16.55 14.45 -4.23
N VAL A 744 -16.30 14.30 -2.93
CA VAL A 744 -15.15 14.94 -2.27
C VAL A 744 -13.84 14.30 -2.76
N ARG A 745 -13.83 12.99 -3.00
CA ARG A 745 -12.72 12.26 -3.63
C ARG A 745 -12.49 12.71 -5.07
N ASP A 746 -13.56 12.82 -5.88
CA ASP A 746 -13.47 13.39 -7.23
C ASP A 746 -12.87 14.82 -7.22
N TYR A 747 -13.23 15.65 -6.23
CA TYR A 747 -12.62 16.98 -6.07
C TYR A 747 -11.13 16.89 -5.67
N PHE A 748 -10.80 15.99 -4.75
CA PHE A 748 -9.41 15.73 -4.37
C PHE A 748 -8.59 15.35 -5.60
N ASP A 749 -9.07 14.42 -6.43
CA ASP A 749 -8.38 13.98 -7.64
C ASP A 749 -8.31 15.12 -8.67
N LEU A 750 -9.41 15.86 -8.88
CA LEU A 750 -9.43 17.03 -9.74
C LEU A 750 -8.37 18.07 -9.36
N LEU A 751 -8.18 18.34 -8.06
CA LEU A 751 -7.18 19.28 -7.56
C LEU A 751 -5.76 18.73 -7.76
N HIS A 752 -5.51 17.47 -7.40
CA HIS A 752 -4.16 16.89 -7.47
C HIS A 752 -3.71 16.58 -8.90
N ASP A 753 -4.63 16.31 -9.82
CA ASP A 753 -4.35 16.14 -11.25
C ASP A 753 -3.97 17.44 -11.96
N ARG A 754 -4.09 18.58 -11.26
CA ARG A 754 -3.55 19.84 -11.76
C ARG A 754 -2.03 19.89 -11.72
N VAL A 755 -1.39 19.07 -10.91
CA VAL A 755 0.07 19.02 -10.77
C VAL A 755 0.67 18.23 -11.93
N THR A 756 1.39 18.93 -12.82
CA THR A 756 2.21 18.35 -13.89
C THR A 756 3.69 18.37 -13.52
N PRO A 757 4.60 17.73 -14.29
CA PRO A 757 6.04 17.87 -14.06
C PRO A 757 6.56 19.32 -14.03
N ASP A 758 5.88 20.24 -14.73
CA ASP A 758 6.25 21.67 -14.79
C ASP A 758 5.56 22.54 -13.72
N THR A 759 4.71 21.93 -12.88
CA THR A 759 3.93 22.66 -11.86
C THR A 759 4.65 22.61 -10.52
N HIS A 760 5.18 23.75 -10.06
CA HIS A 760 5.83 23.86 -8.75
C HIS A 760 4.97 24.68 -7.78
N ILE A 761 4.86 24.21 -6.54
CA ILE A 761 4.17 24.94 -5.46
C ILE A 761 5.10 25.11 -4.27
N HIS A 762 4.98 26.27 -3.61
CA HIS A 762 5.75 26.66 -2.44
C HIS A 762 4.83 27.22 -1.35
N LEU A 763 5.39 27.52 -0.18
CA LEU A 763 4.68 27.97 1.03
C LEU A 763 3.95 29.33 0.90
N GLY A 764 4.05 29.98 -0.26
CA GLY A 764 3.41 31.25 -0.60
C GLY A 764 2.51 31.19 -1.84
N LEU A 765 1.99 30.01 -2.19
CA LEU A 765 1.10 29.83 -3.35
C LEU A 765 -0.08 30.83 -3.30
N ARG A 766 -0.30 31.55 -4.40
CA ARG A 766 -1.25 32.68 -4.42
C ARG A 766 -2.61 32.30 -5.02
N PRO A 767 -3.70 33.02 -4.68
CA PRO A 767 -5.01 32.75 -5.25
C PRO A 767 -5.14 33.01 -6.76
N ASP A 768 -4.21 33.79 -7.35
CA ASP A 768 -4.17 34.12 -8.78
C ASP A 768 -3.33 33.13 -9.61
N ASP A 769 -2.87 32.03 -9.00
CA ASP A 769 -2.07 31.01 -9.67
C ASP A 769 -2.85 30.27 -10.79
N PRO A 770 -2.22 29.94 -11.93
CA PRO A 770 -2.83 29.17 -13.03
C PRO A 770 -3.40 27.80 -12.63
N LEU A 771 -2.96 27.22 -11.49
CA LEU A 771 -3.59 26.04 -10.89
C LEU A 771 -5.10 26.20 -10.72
N PHE A 772 -5.53 27.40 -10.33
CA PHE A 772 -6.91 27.71 -9.94
C PHE A 772 -7.71 28.38 -11.07
N SER A 773 -7.62 27.84 -12.29
CA SER A 773 -8.39 28.33 -13.44
C SER A 773 -9.91 28.42 -13.17
N ASP A 774 -10.61 29.25 -13.93
CA ASP A 774 -12.08 29.40 -13.79
C ASP A 774 -12.81 28.09 -14.06
N GLU A 775 -12.30 27.28 -15.00
CA GLU A 775 -12.84 25.96 -15.29
C GLU A 775 -12.67 25.00 -14.10
N PHE A 776 -11.50 24.99 -13.46
CA PHE A 776 -11.27 24.22 -12.23
C PHE A 776 -12.26 24.63 -11.12
N VAL A 777 -12.39 25.93 -10.86
CA VAL A 777 -13.31 26.44 -9.83
C VAL A 777 -14.75 26.01 -10.13
N ARG A 778 -15.19 26.11 -11.38
CA ARG A 778 -16.55 25.71 -11.81
C ARG A 778 -16.79 24.19 -11.65
N GLN A 779 -15.81 23.37 -12.02
CA GLN A 779 -15.91 21.91 -11.87
C GLN A 779 -15.93 21.49 -10.39
N ALA A 780 -15.07 22.10 -9.57
CA ALA A 780 -15.03 21.88 -8.13
C ALA A 780 -16.36 22.28 -7.46
N ASP A 781 -16.94 23.42 -7.83
CA ASP A 781 -18.23 23.88 -7.28
C ASP A 781 -19.36 22.88 -7.59
N ALA A 782 -19.41 22.37 -8.82
CA ALA A 782 -20.40 21.36 -9.24
C ALA A 782 -20.21 20.00 -8.53
N LEU A 783 -18.98 19.64 -8.17
CA LEU A 783 -18.69 18.46 -7.36
C LEU A 783 -19.22 18.63 -5.94
N PHE A 784 -18.97 19.78 -5.32
CA PHE A 784 -19.48 20.06 -3.98
C PHE A 784 -21.00 20.19 -3.93
N ASP A 785 -21.64 20.73 -4.97
CA ASP A 785 -23.11 20.72 -5.07
C ASP A 785 -23.66 19.28 -5.03
N ARG A 786 -23.05 18.36 -5.79
CA ARG A 786 -23.42 16.93 -5.74
C ARG A 786 -23.13 16.30 -4.39
N ALA A 787 -22.00 16.62 -3.77
CA ALA A 787 -21.62 16.14 -2.45
C ALA A 787 -22.62 16.55 -1.37
N GLU A 788 -23.09 17.79 -1.38
CA GLU A 788 -24.08 18.30 -0.43
C GLU A 788 -25.47 17.70 -0.65
N ILE A 789 -25.88 17.47 -1.90
CA ILE A 789 -27.16 16.84 -2.23
C ILE A 789 -27.27 15.42 -1.67
N VAL A 790 -26.17 14.66 -1.71
CA VAL A 790 -26.16 13.26 -1.23
C VAL A 790 -25.77 13.09 0.23
N ALA A 791 -25.55 14.20 0.96
CA ALA A 791 -25.22 14.17 2.37
C ALA A 791 -26.38 13.59 3.19
N GLU A 792 -26.15 12.49 3.90
CA GLU A 792 -27.21 11.74 4.59
C GLU A 792 -27.70 12.44 5.86
N THR A 793 -26.85 13.27 6.47
CA THR A 793 -27.15 13.98 7.71
C THR A 793 -26.62 15.41 7.65
N GLU A 794 -27.18 16.29 8.48
CA GLU A 794 -26.68 17.65 8.64
C GLU A 794 -25.19 17.67 9.08
N THR A 795 -24.76 16.70 9.89
CA THR A 795 -23.35 16.56 10.29
C THR A 795 -22.45 16.28 9.09
N ILE A 796 -22.84 15.35 8.21
CA ILE A 796 -22.09 15.06 6.98
C ILE A 796 -22.09 16.29 6.06
N ARG A 797 -23.25 16.94 5.89
CA ARG A 797 -23.37 18.16 5.08
C ARG A 797 -22.41 19.26 5.53
N ARG A 798 -22.27 19.48 6.85
CA ARG A 798 -21.30 20.45 7.41
C ARG A 798 -19.84 20.08 7.16
N ARG A 799 -19.51 18.79 7.18
CA ARG A 799 -18.16 18.32 6.80
C ARG A 799 -17.87 18.63 5.34
N VAL A 800 -18.84 18.40 4.45
CA VAL A 800 -18.74 18.76 3.02
C VAL A 800 -18.57 20.27 2.85
N GLU A 801 -19.31 21.09 3.60
CA GLU A 801 -19.15 22.55 3.58
C GLU A 801 -17.75 23.00 4.02
N MET A 802 -17.16 22.36 5.03
CA MET A 802 -15.76 22.59 5.43
C MET A 802 -14.80 22.27 4.29
N ALA A 803 -14.99 21.13 3.59
CA ALA A 803 -14.19 20.77 2.42
C ALA A 803 -14.39 21.72 1.23
N ARG A 804 -15.55 22.40 1.12
CA ARG A 804 -15.85 23.39 0.08
C ARG A 804 -15.26 24.78 0.35
N LEU A 805 -14.92 25.10 1.61
CA LEU A 805 -14.35 26.41 2.00
C LEU A 805 -13.21 26.91 1.10
N PRO A 806 -12.23 26.08 0.68
CA PRO A 806 -11.16 26.49 -0.23
C PRO A 806 -11.66 27.12 -1.54
N ILE A 807 -12.76 26.59 -2.10
CA ILE A 807 -13.36 27.10 -3.35
C ILE A 807 -14.10 28.41 -3.10
N LEU A 808 -14.84 28.52 -2.01
CA LEU A 808 -15.49 29.78 -1.63
C LEU A 808 -14.46 30.88 -1.37
N TYR A 809 -13.33 30.53 -0.74
CA TYR A 809 -12.21 31.44 -0.49
C TYR A 809 -11.59 31.94 -1.80
N LEU A 810 -11.30 31.03 -2.75
CA LEU A 810 -10.78 31.39 -4.08
C LEU A 810 -11.73 32.35 -4.82
N LYS A 811 -13.03 32.08 -4.83
CA LYS A 811 -14.03 32.96 -5.45
C LYS A 811 -14.02 34.36 -4.83
N CYS A 812 -13.92 34.46 -3.50
CA CYS A 812 -13.81 35.75 -2.80
C CYS A 812 -12.51 36.50 -3.15
N LYS A 813 -11.37 35.80 -3.20
CA LYS A 813 -10.06 36.41 -3.47
C LYS A 813 -9.88 36.83 -4.93
N ARG A 814 -10.41 36.06 -5.88
CA ARG A 814 -10.24 36.28 -7.32
C ARG A 814 -11.31 37.20 -7.90
N SER A 815 -12.55 37.09 -7.43
CA SER A 815 -13.73 37.77 -7.97
C SER A 815 -14.65 38.35 -6.87
N PRO A 816 -14.17 39.30 -6.04
CA PRO A 816 -14.89 39.75 -4.84
C PRO A 816 -16.29 40.30 -5.12
N LYS A 817 -16.46 41.13 -6.17
CA LYS A 817 -17.78 41.68 -6.57
C LYS A 817 -18.79 40.58 -6.92
N GLU A 818 -18.33 39.55 -7.63
CA GLU A 818 -19.20 38.44 -8.00
C GLU A 818 -19.55 37.58 -6.79
N ALA A 819 -18.57 37.32 -5.91
CA ALA A 819 -18.77 36.57 -4.67
C ALA A 819 -19.77 37.26 -3.70
N ILE A 820 -19.89 38.59 -3.75
CA ILE A 820 -20.92 39.33 -3.02
C ILE A 820 -22.27 39.17 -3.73
N ARG A 821 -22.31 39.38 -5.05
CA ARG A 821 -23.53 39.29 -5.86
C ARG A 821 -24.20 37.91 -5.77
N ASP A 822 -23.42 36.83 -5.82
CA ASP A 822 -23.90 35.45 -5.79
C ASP A 822 -24.01 34.86 -4.37
N ARG A 823 -23.71 35.67 -3.34
CA ARG A 823 -23.73 35.32 -1.91
C ARG A 823 -22.70 34.26 -1.47
N THR A 824 -21.67 34.00 -2.29
CA THR A 824 -20.51 33.18 -1.88
C THR A 824 -19.85 33.73 -0.62
N TYR A 825 -19.69 35.05 -0.51
CA TYR A 825 -19.08 35.70 0.65
C TYR A 825 -19.91 35.54 1.94
N ASP A 826 -21.24 35.67 1.84
CA ASP A 826 -22.16 35.44 2.97
C ASP A 826 -21.98 34.01 3.48
N ARG A 827 -21.98 33.03 2.55
CA ARG A 827 -21.83 31.60 2.88
C ARG A 827 -20.48 31.29 3.51
N PHE A 828 -19.39 31.83 2.95
CA PHE A 828 -18.05 31.70 3.52
C PHE A 828 -17.99 32.23 4.95
N THR A 829 -18.57 33.41 5.19
CA THR A 829 -18.61 34.03 6.53
C THR A 829 -19.47 33.24 7.51
N GLU A 830 -20.59 32.68 7.06
CA GLU A 830 -21.44 31.83 7.88
C GLU A 830 -20.70 30.57 8.36
N ILE A 831 -20.05 29.85 7.45
CA ILE A 831 -19.31 28.63 7.77
C ILE A 831 -18.13 28.96 8.70
N THR A 832 -17.30 29.95 8.36
CA THR A 832 -16.12 30.29 9.16
C THR A 832 -16.48 30.74 10.58
N LYS A 833 -17.59 31.49 10.74
CA LYS A 833 -18.11 31.89 12.05
C LYS A 833 -18.68 30.70 12.83
N ARG A 834 -19.47 29.84 12.18
CA ARG A 834 -20.07 28.65 12.79
C ARG A 834 -19.01 27.68 13.31
N GLU A 835 -17.94 27.49 12.54
CA GLU A 835 -16.91 26.50 12.81
C GLU A 835 -15.76 27.05 13.66
N GLY A 836 -15.77 28.35 13.97
CA GLY A 836 -14.78 28.98 14.84
C GLY A 836 -13.41 29.17 14.19
N ILE A 837 -13.36 29.38 12.87
CA ILE A 837 -12.10 29.55 12.13
C ILE A 837 -11.50 30.93 12.44
N THR A 838 -10.29 30.93 12.99
CA THR A 838 -9.62 32.16 13.46
C THR A 838 -8.45 32.59 12.58
N HIS A 839 -7.88 31.67 11.80
CA HIS A 839 -6.71 31.93 10.97
C HIS A 839 -6.99 31.57 9.51
N TYR A 840 -6.88 32.57 8.61
CA TYR A 840 -6.91 32.35 7.16
C TYR A 840 -5.49 32.24 6.59
N ALA A 841 -4.48 32.59 7.39
CA ALA A 841 -3.05 32.57 7.13
C ALA A 841 -2.32 32.56 8.48
N GLU A 842 -1.01 32.31 8.48
CA GLU A 842 -0.19 32.26 9.69
C GLU A 842 -0.19 33.57 10.48
N SER A 843 -0.27 34.72 9.81
CA SER A 843 -0.32 36.04 10.44
C SER A 843 -1.63 36.36 11.18
N GLY A 844 -2.58 35.42 11.16
CA GLY A 844 -3.76 35.38 12.02
C GLY A 844 -4.75 36.51 11.81
N VAL A 845 -5.14 37.17 12.90
CA VAL A 845 -6.23 38.16 12.94
C VAL A 845 -6.03 39.27 11.91
N SER A 846 -4.80 39.76 11.76
CA SER A 846 -4.47 40.82 10.79
C SER A 846 -4.84 40.46 9.35
N HIS A 847 -4.56 39.22 8.92
CA HIS A 847 -4.91 38.75 7.58
C HIS A 847 -6.42 38.57 7.43
N ARG A 848 -7.08 38.03 8.45
CA ARG A 848 -8.52 37.82 8.45
C ARG A 848 -9.28 39.14 8.33
N GLU A 849 -8.90 40.14 9.11
CA GLU A 849 -9.50 41.49 9.03
C GLU A 849 -9.24 42.14 7.67
N ALA A 850 -8.01 42.03 7.15
CA ALA A 850 -7.68 42.54 5.81
C ALA A 850 -8.55 41.89 4.72
N PHE A 851 -8.80 40.56 4.81
CA PHE A 851 -9.71 39.87 3.89
C PHE A 851 -11.13 40.45 3.94
N HIS A 852 -11.72 40.59 5.12
CA HIS A 852 -13.08 41.13 5.24
C HIS A 852 -13.17 42.60 4.81
N ASN A 853 -12.16 43.41 5.12
CA ASN A 853 -12.11 44.82 4.71
C ASN A 853 -12.12 44.96 3.17
N VAL A 854 -11.43 44.07 2.45
CA VAL A 854 -11.49 44.03 0.98
C VAL A 854 -12.90 43.67 0.51
N MET A 855 -13.55 42.69 1.13
CA MET A 855 -14.90 42.27 0.74
C MET A 855 -15.96 43.35 1.02
N GLU A 856 -15.91 44.01 2.18
CA GLU A 856 -16.85 45.10 2.50
C GLU A 856 -16.62 46.35 1.65
N ALA A 857 -15.39 46.60 1.17
CA ALA A 857 -15.12 47.71 0.26
C ALA A 857 -15.71 47.50 -1.15
N GLU A 858 -15.97 46.25 -1.53
CA GLU A 858 -16.56 45.87 -2.83
C GLU A 858 -18.10 45.71 -2.76
N ARG A 859 -18.68 45.86 -1.57
CA ARG A 859 -20.11 45.77 -1.29
C ARG A 859 -20.82 47.10 -1.53
#